data_AF-A0A976PGM4-F1
#
_entry.id   AF-A0A976PGM4-F1
#
_cell.length_a   1.000
_cell.length_b   1.000
_cell.length_c   1.000
_cell.angle_alpha   90.00
_cell.angle_beta   90.00
_cell.angle_gamma   90.00
#
_symmetry.space_group_name_H-M   'P 1'
#
loop_
_entity.id
_entity.type
_entity.pdbx_description
1 polymer ?
#
loop_
_entity_poly.entity_id
_entity_poly.type
_entity_poly.pdbx_seq_one_letter_code
_entity_poly.pdbx_strand_id
1 'polypeptide(L)'
;AEPAGYANTKGIAHVTANYETADYEYTYHGGTHVVGSNPSYGFLLQKLGQKSAQNVNIDTSALPAGVITLATPSSFSSLNAATPVTFNYTPSAAGIHDSYIVISYENRERVLKDQTGAINTSGTSANYHKKVVKIKIRVIFEAVEADGNDVDIAMENFDVQYDNILDQTSESLIPGSTAITSKFLTAVGADSITYKAIKGSPVYVKKKFTFTNTSATNTVEDFIFTLKKSEAQTSVFLGDASVGISTENNTCNTTSTVGSDLGPGASCSVEVKFLAPETATTATNVAHLSYRLKTNQYTAKMFSIVFEANPPAILTKAATSPIIVNSGGNNISAYPVRFGSYTQAGHIILSSFPTEVSQPLSNPFVINNSSTTKASFLKQYEEHVGGEPPEGQVWTEIFDNGRIQVEAERTCFYGDDEVSGPDQTTWGFATGTSPCRMRVNLSLQDQYLGKDMVDNENLIPLKFYNNERNQFDSIYLVMQGFVEPNKSVQSNQNLTNISVGAGTLSFDWNPLSEQNPNWGPITGYRVFYGTNTSLLSNVFNAGGAQTYDTVTPSLSLSNLVKGTFYYFKITALRTTGGKTYVSDSNMPLIEFVIPPDGTFYDPINHALIDRGLQPGSVTKAQAIALCDSLNHQLSRNGATINPRRELIDSNIWAVLDANPDESDYPHAATALHWMADSPISIAPYFPGYQCTDTSGLDLDDSEIFEKSCDDCTCDTLSLIRGSDGDSLPVNTKYYTDGDALAVSARCWIDLNGI
;
A
#
# COMPACT_ATOMS: atom_id res chain seq x y z
N ALA A 1 61.07 33.44 -15.80
CA ALA A 1 59.99 32.55 -15.33
C ALA A 1 58.89 32.63 -16.37
N GLU A 2 58.46 31.48 -16.89
CA GLU A 2 57.34 31.39 -17.83
C GLU A 2 56.12 32.16 -17.28
N PRO A 3 55.28 32.77 -18.14
CA PRO A 3 54.07 33.44 -17.68
C PRO A 3 53.23 32.38 -16.96
N ALA A 4 53.12 32.55 -15.64
CA ALA A 4 52.40 31.65 -14.77
C ALA A 4 51.01 31.39 -15.37
N GLY A 5 50.70 30.10 -15.54
CA GLY A 5 49.43 29.63 -16.01
C GLY A 5 48.29 30.36 -15.31
N TYR A 6 47.43 30.94 -16.15
CA TYR A 6 46.19 31.61 -15.82
C TYR A 6 45.35 30.75 -14.86
N ALA A 7 45.42 31.05 -13.56
CA ALA A 7 44.72 30.30 -12.53
C ALA A 7 43.23 30.73 -12.45
N ASN A 8 42.34 29.78 -12.73
CA ASN A 8 41.02 29.45 -12.12
C ASN A 8 40.08 30.49 -11.48
N THR A 9 40.32 31.80 -11.51
CA THR A 9 39.54 32.79 -10.74
C THR A 9 39.30 34.11 -11.48
N LYS A 10 38.95 34.12 -12.77
CA LYS A 10 38.48 35.37 -13.42
C LYS A 10 37.13 35.80 -12.81
N GLY A 11 37.19 36.41 -11.63
CA GLY A 11 36.20 37.40 -11.22
C GLY A 11 36.31 38.61 -12.16
N ILE A 12 35.25 39.40 -12.24
CA ILE A 12 35.23 40.64 -13.05
C ILE A 12 36.40 41.57 -12.64
N ALA A 13 36.86 41.45 -11.40
CA ALA A 13 38.04 42.12 -10.89
C ALA A 13 39.31 41.23 -10.85
N HIS A 14 40.45 41.75 -11.29
CA HIS A 14 41.74 41.05 -11.29
C HIS A 14 42.94 42.01 -11.20
N VAL A 15 44.11 41.49 -10.78
CA VAL A 15 45.38 42.23 -10.74
C VAL A 15 46.40 41.56 -11.67
N THR A 16 47.05 42.36 -12.51
CA THR A 16 48.10 41.93 -13.43
C THR A 16 49.40 42.70 -13.15
N ALA A 17 50.53 42.01 -13.11
CA ALA A 17 51.85 42.65 -12.99
C ALA A 17 52.34 43.12 -14.37
N ASN A 18 52.92 44.32 -14.43
CA ASN A 18 53.51 44.87 -15.65
C ASN A 18 55.04 44.73 -15.60
N TYR A 19 55.65 44.43 -16.74
CA TYR A 19 57.11 44.37 -16.88
C TYR A 19 57.72 45.75 -17.22
N GLU A 20 59.05 45.85 -17.05
CA GLU A 20 59.94 47.01 -16.83
C GLU A 20 59.79 48.30 -17.70
N THR A 21 58.80 48.41 -18.59
CA THR A 21 58.58 49.56 -19.47
C THR A 21 57.30 50.37 -19.20
N ALA A 22 56.52 50.03 -18.17
CA ALA A 22 55.28 50.74 -17.82
C ALA A 22 55.46 51.79 -16.70
N ASP A 23 54.68 52.87 -16.74
CA ASP A 23 54.64 53.93 -15.70
C ASP A 23 54.05 53.47 -14.34
N TYR A 24 53.78 52.18 -14.17
CA TYR A 24 53.11 51.55 -13.02
C TYR A 24 53.42 50.05 -12.96
N GLU A 25 53.62 49.51 -11.76
CA GLU A 25 54.03 48.12 -11.53
C GLU A 25 52.88 47.11 -11.67
N TYR A 26 51.64 47.52 -11.36
CA TYR A 26 50.47 46.65 -11.43
C TYR A 26 49.26 47.35 -12.05
N THR A 27 48.40 46.56 -12.67
CA THR A 27 47.06 46.98 -13.11
C THR A 27 46.03 46.21 -12.32
N TYR A 28 45.16 46.91 -11.61
CA TYR A 28 43.94 46.38 -11.03
C TYR A 28 42.76 46.77 -11.92
N HIS A 29 42.11 45.77 -12.52
CA HIS A 29 40.82 45.93 -13.15
C HIS A 29 39.75 45.60 -12.12
N GLY A 30 38.82 46.53 -11.86
CA GLY A 30 37.67 46.35 -11.00
C GLY A 30 36.40 45.89 -11.73
N GLY A 31 36.51 45.70 -13.05
CA GLY A 31 35.45 45.17 -13.90
C GLY A 31 34.56 46.20 -14.58
N THR A 32 33.65 45.71 -15.43
CA THR A 32 32.64 46.51 -16.15
C THR A 32 31.28 46.37 -15.46
N HIS A 33 30.64 47.52 -15.15
CA HIS A 33 29.37 47.60 -14.41
C HIS A 33 28.36 48.50 -15.12
N VAL A 34 27.10 48.51 -14.70
CA VAL A 34 26.10 49.43 -15.27
C VAL A 34 26.19 50.82 -14.62
N VAL A 35 25.84 51.87 -15.38
CA VAL A 35 25.68 53.23 -14.83
C VAL A 35 24.68 53.21 -13.67
N GLY A 36 24.99 53.92 -12.58
CA GLY A 36 24.17 53.96 -11.37
C GLY A 36 24.37 52.79 -10.40
N SER A 37 25.19 51.80 -10.74
CA SER A 37 25.59 50.75 -9.79
C SER A 37 26.51 51.27 -8.68
N ASN A 38 26.61 50.54 -7.56
CA ASN A 38 27.56 50.83 -6.48
C ASN A 38 28.34 49.59 -6.03
N PRO A 39 29.08 48.92 -6.94
CA PRO A 39 29.89 47.75 -6.59
C PRO A 39 31.07 48.11 -5.67
N SER A 40 31.44 47.15 -4.81
CA SER A 40 32.64 47.20 -3.97
C SER A 40 33.55 46.01 -4.29
N TYR A 41 34.69 46.28 -4.92
CA TYR A 41 35.70 45.26 -5.26
C TYR A 41 37.09 45.68 -4.83
N GLY A 42 37.98 44.71 -4.63
CA GLY A 42 39.34 44.98 -4.20
C GLY A 42 40.32 43.89 -4.51
N PHE A 43 41.54 44.07 -4.01
CA PHE A 43 42.61 43.07 -4.04
C PHE A 43 43.22 42.92 -2.65
N LEU A 44 43.95 41.83 -2.41
CA LEU A 44 44.67 41.61 -1.16
C LEU A 44 46.10 42.12 -1.28
N LEU A 45 46.51 42.98 -0.35
CA LEU A 45 47.89 43.35 -0.17
C LEU A 45 48.51 42.40 0.87
N GLN A 46 49.44 41.55 0.44
CA GLN A 46 50.10 40.59 1.31
C GLN A 46 51.61 40.81 1.37
N LYS A 47 52.17 40.66 2.58
CA LYS A 47 53.61 40.61 2.81
C LYS A 47 54.15 39.21 2.45
N LEU A 48 55.12 39.16 1.52
CA LEU A 48 55.84 37.92 1.16
C LEU A 48 57.29 37.86 1.69
N GLY A 49 57.88 39.00 2.08
CA GLY A 49 59.26 39.05 2.61
C GLY A 49 59.35 38.89 4.13
N GLN A 50 60.55 38.65 4.69
CA GLN A 50 60.73 38.47 6.15
C GLN A 50 60.48 39.76 6.97
N LYS A 51 60.84 40.94 6.44
CA LYS A 51 60.69 42.23 7.13
C LYS A 51 59.29 42.81 6.90
N SER A 52 58.61 43.26 7.97
CA SER A 52 57.28 43.86 7.85
C SER A 52 57.35 45.27 7.25
N ALA A 53 56.43 45.56 6.32
CA ALA A 53 56.16 46.91 5.85
C ALA A 53 55.54 47.73 7.00
N GLN A 54 56.09 48.90 7.28
CA GLN A 54 55.57 49.85 8.28
C GLN A 54 55.14 51.15 7.63
N ASN A 55 54.25 51.89 8.30
CA ASN A 55 53.74 53.18 7.82
C ASN A 55 53.25 53.07 6.36
N VAL A 56 52.41 52.07 6.09
CA VAL A 56 51.83 51.87 4.78
C VAL A 56 50.81 52.97 4.54
N ASN A 57 50.97 53.73 3.47
CA ASN A 57 50.05 54.78 3.06
C ASN A 57 49.60 54.54 1.61
N ILE A 58 48.30 54.54 1.38
CA ILE A 58 47.67 54.46 0.07
C ILE A 58 47.28 55.87 -0.34
N ASP A 59 48.04 56.44 -1.27
CA ASP A 59 47.70 57.71 -1.88
C ASP A 59 46.64 57.50 -2.97
N THR A 60 45.48 58.13 -2.77
CA THR A 60 44.31 58.07 -3.64
C THR A 60 44.01 59.41 -4.29
N SER A 61 44.90 60.40 -4.19
CA SER A 61 44.63 61.77 -4.68
C SER A 61 44.38 61.85 -6.18
N ALA A 62 44.86 60.85 -6.94
CA ALA A 62 44.65 60.77 -8.38
C ALA A 62 43.30 60.13 -8.74
N LEU A 63 42.62 59.43 -7.83
CA LEU A 63 41.35 58.77 -8.14
C LEU A 63 40.27 59.80 -8.55
N PRO A 64 39.43 59.48 -9.55
CA PRO A 64 38.33 60.36 -9.96
C PRO A 64 37.32 60.50 -8.82
N ALA A 65 37.25 61.72 -8.27
CA ALA A 65 36.43 62.03 -7.10
C ALA A 65 34.96 61.67 -7.32
N GLY A 66 34.37 60.95 -6.36
CA GLY A 66 32.96 60.54 -6.41
C GLY A 66 32.63 59.40 -7.37
N VAL A 67 33.60 58.93 -8.18
CA VAL A 67 33.42 57.79 -9.08
C VAL A 67 34.13 56.55 -8.55
N ILE A 68 35.39 56.66 -8.15
CA ILE A 68 36.13 55.58 -7.49
C ILE A 68 36.59 56.10 -6.13
N THR A 69 36.14 55.47 -5.05
CA THR A 69 36.53 55.83 -3.68
C THR A 69 37.14 54.64 -2.98
N LEU A 70 38.19 54.87 -2.19
CA LEU A 70 38.80 53.82 -1.38
C LEU A 70 37.91 53.54 -0.17
N ALA A 71 37.40 52.31 -0.06
CA ALA A 71 36.61 51.86 1.08
C ALA A 71 37.50 51.46 2.27
N THR A 72 38.74 51.06 1.98
CA THR A 72 39.74 50.71 2.99
C THR A 72 40.41 51.95 3.59
N PRO A 73 40.81 51.94 4.88
CA PRO A 73 41.65 53.01 5.43
C PRO A 73 42.88 53.29 4.55
N SER A 74 43.16 54.58 4.30
CA SER A 74 44.28 55.02 3.47
C SER A 74 45.64 54.88 4.17
N SER A 75 45.69 54.53 5.46
CA SER A 75 46.94 54.34 6.19
C SER A 75 46.89 53.19 7.19
N PHE A 76 48.01 52.49 7.32
CA PHE A 76 48.21 51.37 8.25
C PHE A 76 49.56 51.51 8.95
N SER A 77 49.60 51.28 10.26
CA SER A 77 50.84 51.29 11.04
C SER A 77 51.80 50.16 10.62
N SER A 78 51.26 48.99 10.23
CA SER A 78 52.05 47.87 9.73
C SER A 78 51.21 46.86 8.92
N LEU A 79 51.83 46.22 7.93
CA LEU A 79 51.25 45.11 7.17
C LEU A 79 51.74 43.77 7.72
N ASN A 80 50.98 43.15 8.63
CA ASN A 80 51.34 41.88 9.28
C ASN A 80 50.54 40.67 8.79
N ALA A 81 49.42 40.90 8.09
CA ALA A 81 48.57 39.88 7.47
C ALA A 81 48.15 40.36 6.06
N ALA A 82 47.41 39.52 5.31
CA ALA A 82 46.80 39.94 4.06
C ALA A 82 45.71 41.00 4.35
N THR A 83 45.92 42.22 3.87
CA THR A 83 44.99 43.34 4.08
C THR A 83 44.21 43.61 2.79
N PRO A 84 42.87 43.60 2.81
CA PRO A 84 42.08 43.96 1.64
C PRO A 84 42.21 45.45 1.34
N VAL A 85 42.43 45.78 0.07
CA VAL A 85 42.35 47.11 -0.51
C VAL A 85 41.12 47.13 -1.41
N THR A 86 40.05 47.75 -0.95
CA THR A 86 38.72 47.78 -1.59
C THR A 86 38.36 49.17 -2.06
N PHE A 87 37.67 49.23 -3.19
CA PHE A 87 37.15 50.43 -3.81
C PHE A 87 35.64 50.33 -3.95
N ASN A 88 34.93 51.41 -3.63
CA ASN A 88 33.55 51.59 -4.07
C ASN A 88 33.57 52.33 -5.40
N TYR A 89 32.79 51.84 -6.37
CA TYR A 89 32.68 52.41 -7.70
C TYR A 89 31.25 52.84 -7.97
N THR A 90 31.03 54.12 -8.24
CA THR A 90 29.71 54.75 -8.41
C THR A 90 29.65 55.55 -9.71
N PRO A 91 29.58 54.88 -10.88
CA PRO A 91 29.60 55.56 -12.16
C PRO A 91 28.29 56.31 -12.45
N SER A 92 28.40 57.57 -12.85
CA SER A 92 27.26 58.39 -13.30
C SER A 92 27.10 58.44 -14.83
N ALA A 93 28.04 57.88 -15.59
CA ALA A 93 28.02 57.84 -17.05
C ALA A 93 28.84 56.64 -17.56
N ALA A 94 28.46 56.12 -18.73
CA ALA A 94 29.18 55.05 -19.40
C ALA A 94 30.58 55.52 -19.83
N GLY A 95 31.55 54.61 -19.81
CA GLY A 95 32.95 54.86 -20.16
C GLY A 95 33.95 54.13 -19.25
N ILE A 96 35.22 54.20 -19.65
CA ILE A 96 36.34 53.70 -18.85
C ILE A 96 36.76 54.78 -17.85
N HIS A 97 36.82 54.41 -16.58
CA HIS A 97 37.26 55.24 -15.47
C HIS A 97 38.54 54.65 -14.92
N ASP A 98 39.68 55.19 -15.32
CA ASP A 98 40.98 54.74 -14.86
C ASP A 98 41.76 55.83 -14.14
N SER A 99 42.58 55.40 -13.19
CA SER A 99 43.51 56.26 -12.47
C SER A 99 44.60 55.42 -11.81
N TYR A 100 45.33 56.00 -10.87
CA TYR A 100 46.42 55.37 -10.15
C TYR A 100 46.24 55.54 -8.65
N ILE A 101 46.65 54.53 -7.90
CA ILE A 101 46.98 54.68 -6.48
C ILE A 101 48.48 54.46 -6.29
N VAL A 102 49.05 55.09 -5.27
CA VAL A 102 50.45 54.86 -4.89
C VAL A 102 50.51 54.35 -3.47
N ILE A 103 50.92 53.11 -3.31
CA ILE A 103 51.17 52.49 -2.02
C ILE A 103 52.62 52.78 -1.62
N SER A 104 52.81 53.58 -0.57
CA SER A 104 54.12 53.88 0.00
C SER A 104 54.29 53.14 1.32
N TYR A 105 55.44 52.51 1.56
CA TYR A 105 55.73 51.84 2.84
C TYR A 105 57.22 51.85 3.17
N GLU A 106 57.54 51.75 4.47
CA GLU A 106 58.90 51.59 4.96
C GLU A 106 59.27 50.09 4.99
N ASN A 107 60.31 49.69 4.25
CA ASN A 107 60.75 48.29 4.16
C ASN A 107 61.80 47.88 5.21
N ARG A 108 62.03 48.74 6.21
CA ARG A 108 63.07 48.64 7.27
C ARG A 108 64.53 48.63 6.76
N GLU A 109 64.77 48.86 5.48
CA GLU A 109 66.12 49.19 5.01
C GLU A 109 66.42 50.65 5.35
N ARG A 110 67.69 50.94 5.62
CA ARG A 110 68.17 52.30 5.83
C ARG A 110 69.10 52.67 4.68
N VAL A 111 68.90 53.86 4.11
CA VAL A 111 69.78 54.40 3.07
C VAL A 111 70.63 55.49 3.70
N LEU A 112 71.93 55.48 3.42
CA LEU A 112 72.80 56.61 3.73
C LEU A 112 72.50 57.75 2.75
N LYS A 113 72.09 58.90 3.28
CA LYS A 113 71.99 60.15 2.50
C LYS A 113 72.88 61.23 3.11
N ASP A 114 73.42 62.11 2.27
CA ASP A 114 74.11 63.32 2.70
C ASP A 114 73.10 64.44 3.07
N GLN A 115 73.60 65.58 3.53
CA GLN A 115 72.78 66.73 3.95
C GLN A 115 71.98 67.37 2.80
N THR A 116 72.25 67.01 1.54
CA THR A 116 71.50 67.45 0.36
C THR A 116 70.46 66.44 -0.12
N GLY A 117 70.39 65.25 0.52
CA GLY A 117 69.44 64.18 0.18
C GLY A 117 69.93 63.22 -0.91
N ALA A 118 71.18 63.37 -1.38
CA ALA A 118 71.82 62.46 -2.34
C ALA A 118 72.44 61.24 -1.62
N ILE A 119 72.58 60.12 -2.35
CA ILE A 119 73.15 58.88 -1.79
C ILE A 119 74.64 59.12 -1.51
N ASN A 120 75.02 59.11 -0.24
CA ASN A 120 76.40 59.43 0.18
C ASN A 120 77.29 58.19 0.06
N THR A 121 78.24 58.20 -0.86
CA THR A 121 79.28 57.16 -1.01
C THR A 121 80.56 57.45 -0.25
N SER A 122 80.67 58.58 0.48
CA SER A 122 81.94 59.15 0.95
C SER A 122 82.02 59.48 2.44
N GLY A 123 81.38 58.69 3.31
CA GLY A 123 81.83 58.45 4.70
C GLY A 123 81.82 59.59 5.73
N THR A 124 81.54 60.85 5.38
CA THR A 124 81.52 61.96 6.35
C THR A 124 80.10 62.49 6.61
N SER A 125 79.66 62.35 7.87
CA SER A 125 78.33 62.67 8.44
C SER A 125 77.13 62.15 7.64
N ALA A 126 76.75 60.89 7.88
CA ALA A 126 75.59 60.29 7.22
C ALA A 126 74.43 60.11 8.21
N ASN A 127 73.27 60.65 7.85
CA ASN A 127 72.03 60.33 8.54
C ASN A 127 71.42 59.10 7.88
N TYR A 128 71.04 58.11 8.69
CA TYR A 128 70.28 56.96 8.21
C TYR A 128 68.84 57.37 7.99
N HIS A 129 68.41 57.42 6.74
CA HIS A 129 67.00 57.61 6.41
C HIS A 129 66.34 56.25 6.20
N LYS A 130 65.10 56.12 6.69
CA LYS A 130 64.28 54.95 6.38
C LYS A 130 64.01 54.93 4.87
N LYS A 131 64.21 53.79 4.23
CA LYS A 131 63.88 53.60 2.82
C LYS A 131 62.37 53.46 2.68
N VAL A 132 61.77 54.39 1.95
CA VAL A 132 60.37 54.32 1.52
C VAL A 132 60.33 53.69 0.14
N VAL A 133 59.59 52.60 0.02
CA VAL A 133 59.29 51.93 -1.25
C VAL A 133 57.91 52.40 -1.71
N LYS A 134 57.76 52.64 -3.01
CA LYS A 134 56.49 53.00 -3.63
C LYS A 134 56.11 51.91 -4.63
N ILE A 135 54.83 51.55 -4.64
CA ILE A 135 54.21 50.68 -5.64
C ILE A 135 53.06 51.49 -6.23
N LYS A 136 53.08 51.72 -7.54
CA LYS A 136 52.04 52.40 -8.29
C LYS A 136 51.16 51.37 -8.98
N ILE A 137 49.86 51.44 -8.70
CA ILE A 137 48.87 50.51 -9.22
C ILE A 137 47.89 51.32 -10.05
N ARG A 138 47.74 50.99 -11.34
CA ARG A 138 46.68 51.52 -12.19
C ARG A 138 45.37 50.85 -11.82
N VAL A 139 44.36 51.62 -11.47
CA VAL A 139 43.02 51.13 -11.11
C VAL A 139 42.08 51.47 -12.26
N ILE A 140 41.39 50.47 -12.80
CA ILE A 140 40.52 50.61 -13.96
C ILE A 140 39.15 50.04 -13.60
N PHE A 141 38.12 50.88 -13.65
CA PHE A 141 36.73 50.45 -13.66
C PHE A 141 36.08 50.90 -14.96
N GLU A 142 35.00 50.24 -15.36
CA GLU A 142 34.24 50.64 -16.54
C GLU A 142 32.74 50.63 -16.25
N ALA A 143 32.04 51.57 -16.87
CA ALA A 143 30.59 51.63 -16.85
C ALA A 143 30.01 51.48 -18.26
N VAL A 144 28.92 50.74 -18.39
CA VAL A 144 28.10 50.63 -19.60
C VAL A 144 26.68 51.10 -19.31
N GLU A 145 25.97 51.53 -20.36
CA GLU A 145 24.54 51.85 -20.27
C GLU A 145 23.74 50.63 -19.78
N ALA A 146 22.59 50.86 -19.14
CA ALA A 146 21.79 49.82 -18.51
C ALA A 146 21.18 48.78 -19.49
N ASP A 147 21.23 49.04 -20.81
CA ASP A 147 20.41 48.34 -21.81
C ASP A 147 21.21 47.48 -22.82
N GLY A 148 22.46 47.11 -22.50
CA GLY A 148 23.25 46.19 -23.32
C GLY A 148 22.91 44.71 -23.08
N ASN A 149 21.86 44.18 -23.71
CA ASN A 149 21.81 42.73 -23.95
C ASN A 149 22.83 42.42 -25.05
N ASP A 150 24.09 42.18 -24.66
CA ASP A 150 25.14 41.70 -25.57
C ASP A 150 25.07 40.18 -25.81
N VAL A 151 24.31 39.49 -24.95
CA VAL A 151 24.07 38.04 -25.01
C VAL A 151 22.62 37.79 -24.64
N ASP A 152 21.87 37.16 -25.56
CA ASP A 152 20.53 36.63 -25.30
C ASP A 152 20.63 35.18 -24.82
N ILE A 153 19.68 34.78 -23.97
CA ILE A 153 19.59 33.44 -23.41
C ILE A 153 18.25 32.82 -23.78
N ALA A 154 18.31 31.68 -24.46
CA ALA A 154 17.15 30.85 -24.77
C ALA A 154 17.26 29.52 -24.03
N MET A 155 16.15 29.00 -23.52
CA MET A 155 16.06 27.69 -22.87
C MET A 155 15.07 26.79 -23.58
N GLU A 156 15.48 25.54 -23.76
CA GLU A 156 14.68 24.44 -24.31
C GLU A 156 14.66 23.28 -23.29
N ASN A 157 13.51 22.61 -23.15
CA ASN A 157 13.35 21.47 -22.24
C ASN A 157 13.59 20.14 -22.97
N PHE A 158 14.06 19.12 -22.26
CA PHE A 158 14.04 17.73 -22.75
C PHE A 158 12.86 16.97 -22.17
N ASP A 159 12.24 16.11 -22.99
CA ASP A 159 11.43 14.99 -22.54
C ASP A 159 12.36 13.81 -22.24
N VAL A 160 12.31 13.32 -21.00
CA VAL A 160 13.15 12.23 -20.50
C VAL A 160 12.24 11.12 -20.02
N GLN A 161 12.29 9.96 -20.68
CA GLN A 161 11.49 8.79 -20.34
C GLN A 161 12.38 7.67 -19.83
N TYR A 162 11.87 6.85 -18.91
CA TYR A 162 12.57 5.68 -18.37
C TYR A 162 11.81 4.40 -18.71
N ASP A 163 12.50 3.45 -19.32
CA ASP A 163 12.02 2.10 -19.58
C ASP A 163 12.47 1.20 -18.42
N ASN A 164 11.52 0.78 -17.59
CA ASN A 164 11.78 -0.06 -16.43
C ASN A 164 12.03 -1.54 -16.77
N ILE A 165 11.70 -1.98 -17.99
CA ILE A 165 11.97 -3.35 -18.46
C ILE A 165 13.42 -3.44 -18.93
N LEU A 166 13.88 -2.43 -19.66
CA LEU A 166 15.23 -2.37 -20.22
C LEU A 166 16.25 -1.70 -19.29
N ASP A 167 15.78 -1.02 -18.24
CA ASP A 167 16.59 -0.19 -17.34
C ASP A 167 17.37 0.90 -18.11
N GLN A 168 16.66 1.63 -18.98
CA GLN A 168 17.25 2.63 -19.87
C GLN A 168 16.44 3.92 -19.92
N THR A 169 17.13 5.06 -20.10
CA THR A 169 16.49 6.36 -20.33
C THR A 169 16.57 6.75 -21.80
N SER A 170 15.48 7.31 -22.33
CA SER A 170 15.46 8.00 -23.63
C SER A 170 15.28 9.50 -23.43
N GLU A 171 15.88 10.29 -24.33
CA GLU A 171 15.83 11.76 -24.29
C GLU A 171 15.37 12.30 -25.64
N SER A 172 14.49 13.29 -25.65
CA SER A 172 14.17 14.08 -26.84
C SER A 172 14.04 15.56 -26.50
N LEU A 173 14.54 16.44 -27.37
CA LEU A 173 14.42 17.89 -27.18
C LEU A 173 13.01 18.34 -27.56
N ILE A 174 12.32 19.03 -26.65
CA ILE A 174 10.99 19.59 -26.89
C ILE A 174 11.14 20.91 -27.67
N PRO A 175 10.57 21.04 -28.87
CA PRO A 175 10.66 22.27 -29.65
C PRO A 175 9.93 23.43 -28.95
N GLY A 176 10.63 24.55 -28.77
CA GLY A 176 10.08 25.75 -28.16
C GLY A 176 11.09 26.34 -27.18
N SER A 177 11.48 27.60 -27.40
CA SER A 177 12.42 28.29 -26.54
C SER A 177 11.72 29.31 -25.65
N THR A 178 12.12 29.35 -24.38
CA THR A 178 11.73 30.41 -23.45
C THR A 178 12.91 31.37 -23.30
N ALA A 179 12.67 32.66 -23.51
CA ALA A 179 13.68 33.70 -23.28
C ALA A 179 13.93 33.86 -21.78
N ILE A 180 15.21 33.93 -21.38
CA ILE A 180 15.61 34.14 -19.99
C ILE A 180 16.29 35.50 -19.89
N THR A 181 15.77 36.33 -18.98
CA THR A 181 16.40 37.61 -18.66
C THR A 181 17.59 37.36 -17.74
N SER A 182 18.80 37.65 -18.20
CA SER A 182 19.98 37.70 -17.33
C SER A 182 20.23 39.13 -16.86
N LYS A 183 20.68 39.27 -15.61
CA LYS A 183 21.01 40.57 -15.03
C LYS A 183 22.51 40.73 -14.89
N PHE A 184 23.00 41.96 -15.05
CA PHE A 184 24.34 42.33 -14.60
C PHE A 184 24.48 42.07 -13.10
N LEU A 185 25.70 41.94 -12.61
CA LEU A 185 26.08 41.46 -11.27
C LEU A 185 25.60 42.32 -10.05
N THR A 186 24.47 43.03 -10.17
CA THR A 186 24.04 44.07 -9.21
C THR A 186 22.73 43.78 -8.47
N ALA A 187 21.98 42.72 -8.79
CA ALA A 187 20.96 42.15 -7.90
C ALA A 187 20.35 40.88 -8.52
N VAL A 188 20.52 39.73 -7.86
CA VAL A 188 19.73 38.53 -8.15
C VAL A 188 18.34 38.73 -7.55
N GLY A 189 17.32 38.89 -8.39
CA GLY A 189 15.93 39.01 -7.91
C GLY A 189 14.88 38.84 -9.00
N ALA A 190 13.92 37.96 -8.72
CA ALA A 190 12.70 37.54 -9.43
C ALA A 190 12.80 36.40 -10.47
N ASP A 191 13.79 36.36 -11.36
CA ASP A 191 13.80 35.36 -12.45
C ASP A 191 14.65 34.13 -12.08
N SER A 192 13.98 33.05 -11.63
CA SER A 192 14.60 31.76 -11.34
C SER A 192 14.08 30.66 -12.26
N ILE A 193 14.98 29.77 -12.67
CA ILE A 193 14.64 28.61 -13.49
C ILE A 193 14.52 27.39 -12.60
N THR A 194 13.36 26.76 -12.58
CA THR A 194 13.12 25.58 -11.73
C THR A 194 13.38 24.28 -12.50
N TYR A 195 14.08 23.36 -11.85
CA TYR A 195 14.26 21.96 -12.21
C TYR A 195 13.58 21.11 -11.14
N LYS A 196 12.63 20.25 -11.52
CA LYS A 196 11.87 19.41 -10.59
C LYS A 196 12.14 17.92 -10.83
N ALA A 197 12.89 17.28 -9.94
CA ALA A 197 13.17 15.85 -10.03
C ALA A 197 12.72 15.11 -8.77
N ILE A 198 12.40 13.83 -8.91
CA ILE A 198 11.97 12.96 -7.80
C ILE A 198 13.17 12.28 -7.18
N LYS A 199 13.23 12.31 -5.85
CA LYS A 199 14.30 11.67 -5.08
C LYS A 199 14.38 10.17 -5.36
N GLY A 200 15.58 9.69 -5.67
CA GLY A 200 15.86 8.28 -5.92
C GLY A 200 15.37 7.77 -7.29
N SER A 201 14.79 8.65 -8.11
CA SER A 201 14.34 8.30 -9.46
C SER A 201 15.52 8.21 -10.43
N PRO A 202 15.51 7.26 -11.39
CA PRO A 202 16.43 7.26 -12.52
C PRO A 202 16.11 8.37 -13.54
N VAL A 203 14.89 8.93 -13.51
CA VAL A 203 14.47 10.05 -14.38
C VAL A 203 15.02 11.37 -13.84
N TYR A 204 15.70 12.11 -14.70
CA TYR A 204 16.26 13.42 -14.41
C TYR A 204 15.57 14.51 -15.22
N VAL A 205 15.75 15.75 -14.79
CA VAL A 205 15.38 16.93 -15.60
C VAL A 205 16.61 17.44 -16.32
N LYS A 206 16.45 17.69 -17.61
CA LYS A 206 17.51 18.25 -18.45
C LYS A 206 16.95 19.43 -19.23
N LYS A 207 17.73 20.51 -19.30
CA LYS A 207 17.41 21.67 -20.15
C LYS A 207 18.66 22.13 -20.87
N LYS A 208 18.47 22.65 -22.08
CA LYS A 208 19.51 23.25 -22.90
C LYS A 208 19.40 24.77 -22.80
N PHE A 209 20.50 25.42 -22.46
CA PHE A 209 20.64 26.87 -22.57
C PHE A 209 21.45 27.19 -23.82
N THR A 210 20.93 28.09 -24.65
CA THR A 210 21.62 28.62 -25.83
C THR A 210 21.89 30.10 -25.59
N PHE A 211 23.14 30.49 -25.71
CA PHE A 211 23.61 31.86 -25.54
C PHE A 211 23.98 32.42 -26.91
N THR A 212 23.36 33.52 -27.31
CA THR A 212 23.56 34.12 -28.63
C THR A 212 24.16 35.51 -28.48
N ASN A 213 25.27 35.79 -29.14
CA ASN A 213 25.82 37.14 -29.23
C ASN A 213 24.89 38.01 -30.10
N THR A 214 24.22 38.96 -29.47
CA THR A 214 23.28 39.89 -30.09
C THR A 214 23.93 41.17 -30.58
N SER A 215 25.20 41.40 -30.24
CA SER A 215 25.93 42.57 -30.70
C SER A 215 26.15 42.48 -32.22
N ALA A 216 25.77 43.53 -32.93
CA ALA A 216 25.87 43.60 -34.40
C ALA A 216 27.31 43.74 -34.91
N THR A 217 28.27 44.12 -34.04
CA THR A 217 29.62 44.52 -34.47
C THR A 217 30.75 43.95 -33.63
N ASN A 218 30.53 43.67 -32.34
CA ASN A 218 31.55 43.12 -31.45
C ASN A 218 31.45 41.60 -31.38
N THR A 219 32.61 40.95 -31.42
CA THR A 219 32.78 39.54 -30.99
C THR A 219 32.84 39.49 -29.47
N VAL A 220 32.08 38.58 -28.86
CA VAL A 220 32.20 38.26 -27.44
C VAL A 220 33.30 37.22 -27.29
N GLU A 221 34.40 37.59 -26.66
CA GLU A 221 35.59 36.74 -26.51
C GLU A 221 35.63 36.06 -25.14
N ASP A 222 36.31 34.92 -25.04
CA ASP A 222 36.46 34.17 -23.77
C ASP A 222 35.10 33.91 -23.07
N PHE A 223 34.02 33.60 -23.81
CA PHE A 223 32.71 33.37 -23.20
C PHE A 223 32.73 32.10 -22.34
N ILE A 224 32.39 32.21 -21.06
CA ILE A 224 32.46 31.12 -20.10
C ILE A 224 31.13 30.99 -19.36
N PHE A 225 30.53 29.79 -19.43
CA PHE A 225 29.44 29.37 -18.56
C PHE A 225 29.97 28.59 -17.36
N THR A 226 29.54 28.96 -16.16
CA THR A 226 29.84 28.23 -14.91
C THR A 226 28.61 28.17 -14.00
N LEU A 227 28.42 27.04 -13.31
CA LEU A 227 27.43 26.93 -12.24
C LEU A 227 28.13 27.15 -10.89
N LYS A 228 27.52 27.90 -9.97
CA LYS A 228 28.04 28.22 -8.63
C LYS A 228 26.97 27.96 -7.55
N LYS A 229 27.36 27.59 -6.32
CA LYS A 229 26.38 27.43 -5.21
C LYS A 229 25.81 28.76 -4.74
N SER A 230 26.56 29.85 -4.88
CA SER A 230 26.14 31.20 -4.49
C SER A 230 26.96 32.24 -5.23
N GLU A 231 26.46 33.47 -5.31
CA GLU A 231 27.16 34.63 -5.90
C GLU A 231 28.56 34.85 -5.31
N ALA A 232 28.71 34.71 -3.98
CA ALA A 232 29.96 34.98 -3.27
C ALA A 232 31.04 33.87 -3.41
N GLN A 233 30.74 32.73 -4.05
CA GLN A 233 31.71 31.65 -4.19
C GLN A 233 32.65 31.87 -5.39
N THR A 234 33.95 31.77 -5.13
CA THR A 234 35.01 31.93 -6.14
C THR A 234 35.32 30.64 -6.91
N SER A 235 34.95 29.48 -6.38
CA SER A 235 35.15 28.17 -7.02
C SER A 235 33.96 27.78 -7.91
N VAL A 236 34.26 27.23 -9.09
CA VAL A 236 33.27 26.54 -9.94
C VAL A 236 32.66 25.40 -9.15
N PHE A 237 31.33 25.26 -9.20
CA PHE A 237 30.67 24.07 -8.66
C PHE A 237 31.00 22.89 -9.58
N LEU A 238 32.02 22.13 -9.20
CA LEU A 238 32.28 20.80 -9.75
C LEU A 238 31.27 19.88 -9.08
N GLY A 239 30.29 19.40 -9.87
CA GLY A 239 29.12 18.65 -9.40
C GLY A 239 29.38 17.81 -8.17
N ASP A 240 28.73 18.17 -7.07
CA ASP A 240 28.73 17.37 -5.86
C ASP A 240 27.81 16.17 -6.12
N ALA A 241 28.34 14.95 -6.05
CA ALA A 241 27.57 13.72 -6.28
C ALA A 241 26.33 13.64 -5.36
N SER A 242 26.36 14.34 -4.22
CA SER A 242 25.23 14.45 -3.28
C SER A 242 24.06 15.29 -3.78
N VAL A 243 24.26 16.14 -4.80
CA VAL A 243 23.24 17.04 -5.36
C VAL A 243 22.81 16.61 -6.78
N GLY A 244 23.56 15.70 -7.42
CA GLY A 244 23.17 15.09 -8.71
C GLY A 244 22.98 16.06 -9.88
N ILE A 245 23.68 17.20 -9.84
CA ILE A 245 23.69 18.19 -10.91
C ILE A 245 24.93 17.98 -11.78
N SER A 246 24.75 17.95 -13.10
CA SER A 246 25.83 17.90 -14.08
C SER A 246 25.62 18.90 -15.22
N THR A 247 26.73 19.30 -15.86
CA THR A 247 26.73 20.04 -17.12
C THR A 247 27.23 19.14 -18.23
N GLU A 248 26.46 19.03 -19.31
CA GLU A 248 26.73 18.20 -20.48
C GLU A 248 26.79 19.08 -21.73
N ASN A 249 27.41 18.58 -22.81
CA ASN A 249 27.43 19.22 -24.13
C ASN A 249 27.73 20.73 -24.11
N ASN A 250 28.63 21.16 -23.22
CA ASN A 250 29.00 22.57 -23.08
C ASN A 250 29.91 22.99 -24.23
N THR A 251 29.35 23.68 -25.23
CA THR A 251 30.09 24.25 -26.35
C THR A 251 30.57 25.67 -26.08
N CYS A 252 30.16 26.26 -24.95
CA CYS A 252 30.59 27.60 -24.54
C CYS A 252 32.00 27.63 -23.97
N ASN A 253 32.53 26.52 -23.45
CA ASN A 253 33.89 26.45 -22.94
C ASN A 253 34.63 25.29 -23.60
N THR A 254 35.85 25.51 -24.09
CA THR A 254 36.71 24.44 -24.64
C THR A 254 37.41 23.63 -23.54
N THR A 255 37.61 24.26 -22.37
CA THR A 255 38.07 23.64 -21.12
C THR A 255 37.37 24.33 -19.95
N SER A 256 37.57 23.87 -18.70
CA SER A 256 37.01 24.55 -17.52
C SER A 256 37.48 26.00 -17.33
N THR A 257 38.49 26.44 -18.09
CA THR A 257 39.14 27.75 -17.94
C THR A 257 39.25 28.56 -19.23
N VAL A 258 38.93 27.97 -20.39
CA VAL A 258 39.05 28.62 -21.71
C VAL A 258 37.67 28.68 -22.35
N GLY A 259 37.17 29.91 -22.53
CA GLY A 259 35.88 30.18 -23.16
C GLY A 259 35.92 30.07 -24.68
N SER A 260 34.75 30.12 -25.30
CA SER A 260 34.58 30.21 -26.76
C SER A 260 34.43 31.67 -27.20
N ASP A 261 34.92 32.01 -28.39
CA ASP A 261 34.65 33.30 -29.01
C ASP A 261 33.36 33.23 -29.85
N LEU A 262 32.44 34.16 -29.62
CA LEU A 262 31.16 34.27 -30.30
C LEU A 262 31.15 35.52 -31.17
N GLY A 263 31.29 35.36 -32.49
CA GLY A 263 31.09 36.46 -33.44
C GLY A 263 29.65 37.01 -33.44
N PRO A 264 29.36 38.14 -34.11
CA PRO A 264 28.00 38.67 -34.23
C PRO A 264 27.00 37.60 -34.72
N GLY A 265 25.94 37.36 -33.95
CA GLY A 265 24.90 36.36 -34.24
C GLY A 265 25.31 34.89 -33.97
N ALA A 266 26.55 34.61 -33.58
CA ALA A 266 26.99 33.27 -33.21
C ALA A 266 26.41 32.86 -31.85
N SER A 267 26.27 31.55 -31.64
CA SER A 267 25.76 30.99 -30.40
C SER A 267 26.61 29.83 -29.88
N CYS A 268 26.56 29.63 -28.57
CA CYS A 268 27.01 28.42 -27.90
C CYS A 268 25.89 27.88 -27.01
N SER A 269 26.03 26.65 -26.54
CA SER A 269 25.04 26.00 -25.70
C SER A 269 25.64 25.20 -24.56
N VAL A 270 24.89 25.03 -23.50
CA VAL A 270 25.18 24.12 -22.39
C VAL A 270 23.92 23.38 -21.99
N GLU A 271 24.04 22.09 -21.72
CA GLU A 271 22.96 21.30 -21.15
C GLU A 271 23.20 21.15 -19.66
N VAL A 272 22.19 21.44 -18.85
CA VAL A 272 22.24 21.22 -17.40
C VAL A 272 21.25 20.12 -17.07
N LYS A 273 21.76 19.09 -16.40
CA LYS A 273 21.04 17.90 -15.98
C LYS A 273 20.96 17.86 -14.45
N PHE A 274 19.81 17.48 -13.94
CA PHE A 274 19.54 17.30 -12.51
C PHE A 274 18.84 15.96 -12.27
N LEU A 275 19.60 15.03 -11.68
CA LEU A 275 19.13 13.76 -11.16
C LEU A 275 19.05 13.90 -9.63
N ALA A 276 17.89 13.77 -9.01
CA ALA A 276 17.77 13.93 -7.57
C ALA A 276 18.11 12.61 -6.83
N PRO A 277 19.27 12.47 -6.17
CA PRO A 277 19.53 11.32 -5.31
C PRO A 277 18.55 11.28 -4.13
N GLU A 278 18.42 10.13 -3.46
CA GLU A 278 17.52 9.96 -2.30
C GLU A 278 17.77 10.99 -1.19
N THR A 279 19.02 11.42 -1.01
CA THR A 279 19.44 12.39 0.00
C THR A 279 19.32 13.85 -0.46
N ALA A 280 18.92 14.11 -1.69
CA ALA A 280 18.86 15.46 -2.23
C ALA A 280 17.87 16.34 -1.46
N THR A 281 18.22 17.60 -1.31
CA THR A 281 17.34 18.67 -0.81
C THR A 281 17.20 19.74 -1.86
N THR A 282 16.15 20.55 -1.79
CA THR A 282 16.02 21.71 -2.66
C THR A 282 17.24 22.62 -2.53
N ALA A 283 17.85 22.97 -3.65
CA ALA A 283 19.04 23.80 -3.72
C ALA A 283 18.84 24.95 -4.71
N THR A 284 19.40 26.12 -4.41
CA THR A 284 19.46 27.23 -5.35
C THR A 284 20.90 27.46 -5.74
N ASN A 285 21.18 27.37 -7.03
CA ASN A 285 22.48 27.65 -7.62
C ASN A 285 22.37 28.90 -8.50
N VAL A 286 23.52 29.42 -8.87
CA VAL A 286 23.66 30.58 -9.74
C VAL A 286 24.38 30.15 -11.01
N ALA A 287 23.74 30.35 -12.16
CA ALA A 287 24.40 30.29 -13.45
C ALA A 287 25.14 31.61 -13.67
N HIS A 288 26.44 31.51 -13.89
CA HIS A 288 27.36 32.63 -13.99
C HIS A 288 28.03 32.62 -15.36
N LEU A 289 27.75 33.68 -16.13
CA LEU A 289 28.30 33.94 -17.45
C LEU A 289 29.40 34.97 -17.29
N SER A 290 30.61 34.68 -17.76
CA SER A 290 31.71 35.65 -17.78
C SER A 290 32.32 35.70 -19.16
N TYR A 291 32.57 36.90 -19.67
CA TYR A 291 33.08 37.08 -21.01
C TYR A 291 33.76 38.44 -21.19
N ARG A 292 34.47 38.59 -22.30
CA ARG A 292 35.15 39.83 -22.70
C ARG A 292 34.44 40.46 -23.89
N LEU A 293 34.03 41.72 -23.75
CA LEU A 293 33.34 42.46 -24.82
C LEU A 293 34.31 43.09 -25.83
N LYS A 294 35.44 43.59 -25.32
CA LYS A 294 36.57 44.17 -26.07
C LYS A 294 37.84 43.98 -25.26
N THR A 295 39.00 44.31 -25.84
CA THR A 295 40.28 44.33 -25.13
C THR A 295 40.15 45.05 -23.78
N ASN A 296 40.37 44.30 -22.69
CA ASN A 296 40.28 44.75 -21.29
C ASN A 296 38.89 45.10 -20.74
N GLN A 297 37.80 44.80 -21.46
CA GLN A 297 36.42 44.96 -20.97
C GLN A 297 35.84 43.62 -20.53
N TYR A 298 35.87 43.34 -19.22
CA TYR A 298 35.41 42.08 -18.66
C TYR A 298 34.07 42.27 -17.96
N THR A 299 33.09 41.47 -18.35
CA THR A 299 31.74 41.53 -17.81
C THR A 299 31.27 40.17 -17.33
N ALA A 300 30.27 40.16 -16.46
CA ALA A 300 29.57 38.95 -16.08
C ALA A 300 28.08 39.20 -15.85
N LYS A 301 27.29 38.20 -16.21
CA LYS A 301 25.84 38.15 -16.01
C LYS A 301 25.47 36.90 -15.23
N MET A 302 24.36 36.95 -14.50
CA MET A 302 23.88 35.79 -13.76
C MET A 302 22.36 35.67 -13.72
N PHE A 303 21.92 34.44 -13.48
CA PHE A 303 20.53 34.08 -13.21
C PHE A 303 20.47 32.89 -12.23
N SER A 304 19.36 32.75 -11.52
CA SER A 304 19.18 31.68 -10.53
C SER A 304 18.61 30.41 -11.15
N ILE A 305 19.11 29.26 -10.70
CA ILE A 305 18.54 27.94 -11.00
C ILE A 305 18.16 27.29 -9.68
N VAL A 306 16.89 26.91 -9.54
CA VAL A 306 16.35 26.20 -8.38
C VAL A 306 16.19 24.73 -8.75
N PHE A 307 16.83 23.84 -7.99
CA PHE A 307 16.75 22.40 -8.13
C PHE A 307 15.87 21.84 -7.01
N GLU A 308 14.62 21.49 -7.32
CA GLU A 308 13.63 20.93 -6.40
C GLU A 308 13.69 19.40 -6.41
N ALA A 309 14.11 18.83 -5.28
CA ALA A 309 14.13 17.39 -5.05
C ALA A 309 12.86 16.99 -4.28
N ASN A 310 11.83 16.54 -4.99
CA ASN A 310 10.54 16.19 -4.40
C ASN A 310 10.52 14.70 -4.00
N PRO A 311 9.89 14.32 -2.88
CA PRO A 311 9.65 12.92 -2.58
C PRO A 311 8.74 12.30 -3.64
N PRO A 312 8.83 10.99 -3.92
CA PRO A 312 7.88 10.32 -4.79
C PRO A 312 6.45 10.39 -4.22
N ALA A 313 5.46 10.27 -5.08
CA ALA A 313 4.09 9.93 -4.72
C ALA A 313 4.07 8.54 -4.06
N ILE A 314 3.27 8.42 -3.01
CA ILE A 314 3.19 7.22 -2.20
C ILE A 314 1.74 6.75 -2.22
N LEU A 315 1.46 5.79 -3.09
CA LEU A 315 0.13 5.24 -3.27
C LEU A 315 -0.13 4.07 -2.33
N THR A 316 -1.27 4.12 -1.66
CA THR A 316 -1.73 3.09 -0.74
C THR A 316 -3.21 2.79 -1.00
N LYS A 317 -3.61 1.53 -0.87
CA LYS A 317 -5.04 1.19 -0.84
C LYS A 317 -5.61 1.51 0.54
N ALA A 318 -6.67 2.32 0.59
CA ALA A 318 -7.28 2.76 1.85
C ALA A 318 -7.66 1.59 2.76
N ALA A 319 -7.44 1.76 4.07
CA ALA A 319 -7.77 0.81 5.14
C ALA A 319 -7.22 -0.63 4.93
N THR A 320 -6.16 -0.81 4.13
CA THR A 320 -5.59 -2.13 3.82
C THR A 320 -4.06 -2.08 3.89
N SER A 321 -3.44 -2.95 4.68
CA SER A 321 -1.99 -3.15 4.64
C SER A 321 -1.59 -4.00 3.43
N PRO A 322 -0.43 -3.72 2.82
CA PRO A 322 0.08 -4.57 1.75
C PRO A 322 0.49 -5.94 2.30
N ILE A 323 0.47 -6.95 1.43
CA ILE A 323 0.96 -8.31 1.68
C ILE A 323 2.14 -8.60 0.75
N ILE A 324 2.99 -9.54 1.13
CA ILE A 324 4.11 -9.98 0.30
C ILE A 324 3.65 -11.17 -0.56
N VAL A 325 3.70 -10.99 -1.87
CA VAL A 325 3.40 -12.03 -2.87
C VAL A 325 4.69 -12.47 -3.53
N ASN A 326 4.91 -13.78 -3.60
CA ASN A 326 6.03 -14.35 -4.35
C ASN A 326 5.64 -14.52 -5.82
N SER A 327 6.28 -13.77 -6.71
CA SER A 327 6.09 -13.89 -8.16
C SER A 327 7.44 -13.99 -8.87
N GLY A 328 7.66 -15.08 -9.60
CA GLY A 328 8.93 -15.31 -10.33
C GLY A 328 10.19 -15.36 -9.47
N GLY A 329 10.07 -15.69 -8.18
CA GLY A 329 11.18 -15.69 -7.21
C GLY A 329 11.43 -14.34 -6.52
N ASN A 330 10.65 -13.30 -6.85
CA ASN A 330 10.73 -11.99 -6.22
C ASN A 330 9.58 -11.78 -5.22
N ASN A 331 9.89 -11.13 -4.09
CA ASN A 331 8.90 -10.67 -3.12
C ASN A 331 8.35 -9.31 -3.54
N ILE A 332 7.06 -9.27 -3.91
CA ILE A 332 6.37 -8.05 -4.33
C ILE A 332 5.38 -7.64 -3.24
N SER A 333 5.44 -6.37 -2.81
CA SER A 333 4.48 -5.79 -1.89
C SER A 333 3.22 -5.37 -2.66
N ALA A 334 2.09 -6.06 -2.42
CA ALA A 334 0.84 -5.85 -3.14
C ALA A 334 -0.34 -5.60 -2.20
N TYR A 335 -1.30 -4.78 -2.62
CA TYR A 335 -2.49 -4.49 -1.85
C TYR A 335 -3.61 -5.47 -2.19
N PRO A 336 -4.15 -6.21 -1.20
CA PRO A 336 -5.18 -7.19 -1.46
C PRO A 336 -6.54 -6.52 -1.73
N VAL A 337 -7.20 -6.98 -2.78
CA VAL A 337 -8.63 -6.78 -3.05
C VAL A 337 -9.32 -8.07 -2.65
N ARG A 338 -10.03 -8.03 -1.51
CA ARG A 338 -10.58 -9.21 -0.85
C ARG A 338 -12.06 -9.36 -1.17
N PHE A 339 -12.41 -10.53 -1.68
CA PHE A 339 -13.80 -10.95 -1.90
C PHE A 339 -14.30 -11.84 -0.75
N GLY A 340 -13.48 -12.18 0.23
CA GLY A 340 -13.91 -12.97 1.40
C GLY A 340 -13.78 -14.49 1.21
N SER A 341 -13.84 -15.22 2.32
CA SER A 341 -13.80 -16.69 2.35
C SER A 341 -15.19 -17.32 2.20
N TYR A 342 -15.26 -18.61 1.90
CA TYR A 342 -16.52 -19.37 1.81
C TYR A 342 -17.47 -19.15 3.00
N THR A 343 -16.93 -19.02 4.21
CA THR A 343 -17.72 -18.80 5.44
C THR A 343 -18.13 -17.35 5.68
N GLN A 344 -17.67 -16.39 4.86
CA GLN A 344 -17.95 -14.97 5.00
C GLN A 344 -19.03 -14.52 4.01
N ALA A 345 -19.92 -13.64 4.48
CA ALA A 345 -20.87 -12.94 3.61
C ALA A 345 -20.10 -11.97 2.71
N GLY A 346 -19.95 -12.32 1.42
CA GLY A 346 -19.24 -11.49 0.44
C GLY A 346 -18.42 -12.26 -0.58
N HIS A 347 -18.13 -13.55 -0.35
CA HIS A 347 -17.43 -14.39 -1.32
C HIS A 347 -18.20 -14.51 -2.63
N ILE A 348 -17.47 -14.83 -3.69
CA ILE A 348 -18.01 -14.80 -5.05
C ILE A 348 -18.88 -16.03 -5.23
N ILE A 349 -20.17 -15.84 -5.50
CA ILE A 349 -21.11 -16.93 -5.79
C ILE A 349 -21.44 -16.92 -7.27
N LEU A 350 -21.10 -17.99 -7.97
CA LEU A 350 -21.36 -18.12 -9.39
C LEU A 350 -22.76 -18.70 -9.63
N SER A 351 -23.78 -17.83 -9.67
CA SER A 351 -25.18 -18.23 -9.90
C SER A 351 -25.54 -18.40 -11.38
N SER A 352 -24.89 -17.67 -12.29
CA SER A 352 -25.12 -17.70 -13.75
C SER A 352 -23.85 -18.11 -14.50
N PHE A 353 -23.99 -18.96 -15.52
CA PHE A 353 -22.90 -19.41 -16.41
C PHE A 353 -23.32 -19.30 -17.88
N PRO A 354 -22.41 -19.00 -18.83
CA PRO A 354 -21.03 -18.51 -18.69
C PRO A 354 -20.97 -16.98 -18.78
N THR A 355 -22.06 -16.29 -18.43
CA THR A 355 -22.10 -14.84 -18.52
C THR A 355 -21.21 -14.25 -17.44
N GLU A 356 -20.19 -13.52 -17.90
CA GLU A 356 -19.35 -12.61 -17.13
C GLU A 356 -20.12 -12.09 -15.92
N VAL A 357 -19.59 -12.36 -14.73
CA VAL A 357 -19.98 -11.56 -13.58
C VAL A 357 -19.25 -10.22 -13.76
N SER A 358 -19.75 -9.39 -14.68
CA SER A 358 -19.45 -7.96 -14.77
C SER A 358 -20.22 -7.19 -13.68
N GLN A 359 -20.33 -7.80 -12.50
CA GLN A 359 -20.73 -7.07 -11.31
C GLN A 359 -19.43 -6.50 -10.74
N PRO A 360 -19.40 -5.24 -10.30
CA PRO A 360 -18.31 -4.75 -9.47
C PRO A 360 -18.30 -5.59 -8.19
N LEU A 361 -17.46 -6.63 -8.18
CA LEU A 361 -17.43 -7.64 -7.12
C LEU A 361 -16.92 -7.05 -5.80
N SER A 362 -16.33 -5.85 -5.85
CA SER A 362 -16.01 -5.02 -4.70
C SER A 362 -16.70 -3.67 -4.81
N ASN A 363 -17.26 -3.18 -3.70
CA ASN A 363 -17.48 -1.74 -3.54
C ASN A 363 -16.22 -0.99 -3.97
N PRO A 364 -16.35 0.14 -4.69
CA PRO A 364 -15.21 0.95 -5.08
C PRO A 364 -14.22 1.14 -3.93
N PHE A 365 -12.97 0.78 -4.14
CA PHE A 365 -11.90 1.01 -3.17
C PHE A 365 -11.16 2.29 -3.52
N VAL A 366 -10.60 2.93 -2.50
CA VAL A 366 -9.89 4.20 -2.66
C VAL A 366 -8.39 3.94 -2.68
N ILE A 367 -7.71 4.53 -3.66
CA ILE A 367 -6.25 4.70 -3.65
C ILE A 367 -5.96 6.08 -3.07
N ASN A 368 -5.25 6.09 -1.95
CA ASN A 368 -4.79 7.30 -1.30
C ASN A 368 -3.36 7.60 -1.75
N ASN A 369 -3.11 8.86 -2.09
CA ASN A 369 -1.77 9.40 -2.17
C ASN A 369 -1.45 10.10 -0.84
N SER A 370 -0.39 9.67 -0.16
CA SER A 370 0.07 10.30 1.10
C SER A 370 1.18 11.34 0.90
N SER A 371 1.56 11.58 -0.36
CA SER A 371 2.55 12.56 -0.76
C SER A 371 1.90 13.84 -1.29
N THR A 372 2.65 14.93 -1.22
CA THR A 372 2.32 16.20 -1.91
C THR A 372 2.58 16.12 -3.41
N THR A 373 3.43 15.19 -3.85
CA THR A 373 3.67 14.91 -5.27
C THR A 373 2.43 14.23 -5.85
N LYS A 374 1.85 14.81 -6.89
CA LYS A 374 0.67 14.27 -7.56
C LYS A 374 0.97 12.94 -8.23
N ALA A 375 0.00 12.04 -8.20
CA ALA A 375 0.01 10.81 -8.98
C ALA A 375 -1.10 10.84 -10.04
N SER A 376 -0.91 10.16 -11.16
CA SER A 376 -1.95 10.01 -12.17
C SER A 376 -1.92 8.63 -12.82
N PHE A 377 -3.04 7.91 -12.80
CA PHE A 377 -3.20 6.63 -13.50
C PHE A 377 -3.36 6.78 -15.02
N LEU A 378 -3.21 8.00 -15.54
CA LEU A 378 -3.22 8.24 -16.97
C LEU A 378 -2.15 7.42 -17.69
N LYS A 379 -0.99 7.19 -17.07
CA LYS A 379 0.05 6.31 -17.62
C LYS A 379 -0.48 4.91 -17.94
N GLN A 380 -1.22 4.32 -17.01
CA GLN A 380 -1.80 2.98 -17.18
C GLN A 380 -2.90 2.98 -18.24
N TYR A 381 -3.70 4.05 -18.29
CA TYR A 381 -4.71 4.23 -19.34
C TYR A 381 -4.09 4.35 -20.74
N GLU A 382 -3.06 5.18 -20.90
CA GLU A 382 -2.36 5.39 -22.18
C GLU A 382 -1.70 4.11 -22.70
N GLU A 383 -1.16 3.27 -21.80
CA GLU A 383 -0.62 1.95 -22.18
C GLU A 383 -1.70 0.94 -22.58
N HIS A 384 -2.91 1.07 -22.02
CA HIS A 384 -4.01 0.13 -22.26
C HIS A 384 -4.84 0.48 -23.50
N VAL A 385 -5.31 1.73 -23.60
CA VAL A 385 -6.23 2.21 -24.64
C VAL A 385 -5.52 3.11 -25.67
N GLY A 386 -4.55 3.90 -25.21
CA GLY A 386 -3.90 4.95 -25.99
C GLY A 386 -4.69 6.27 -26.03
N GLY A 387 -3.98 7.39 -25.95
CA GLY A 387 -4.57 8.74 -26.02
C GLY A 387 -5.07 9.29 -24.69
N GLU A 388 -5.85 10.37 -24.74
CA GLU A 388 -6.44 11.02 -23.56
C GLU A 388 -7.74 10.30 -23.11
N PRO A 389 -8.04 10.23 -21.80
CA PRO A 389 -9.24 9.58 -21.29
C PRO A 389 -10.52 10.24 -21.82
N PRO A 390 -11.57 9.46 -22.11
CA PRO A 390 -12.82 9.99 -22.66
C PRO A 390 -13.49 10.99 -21.70
N GLU A 391 -13.98 12.09 -22.28
CA GLU A 391 -14.78 13.08 -21.54
C GLU A 391 -16.12 12.49 -21.09
N GLY A 392 -16.49 12.72 -19.83
CA GLY A 392 -17.82 12.42 -19.29
C GLY A 392 -18.08 10.98 -18.84
N GLN A 393 -17.13 10.05 -18.95
CA GLN A 393 -17.27 8.72 -18.34
C GLN A 393 -17.01 8.76 -16.83
N VAL A 394 -17.89 8.12 -16.05
CA VAL A 394 -17.74 8.00 -14.58
C VAL A 394 -16.69 6.94 -14.21
N TRP A 395 -16.64 5.85 -14.99
CA TRP A 395 -15.69 4.75 -14.83
C TRP A 395 -15.02 4.49 -16.17
N THR A 396 -13.69 4.44 -16.16
CA THR A 396 -12.88 4.20 -17.36
C THR A 396 -11.99 2.99 -17.12
N GLU A 397 -12.01 2.04 -18.04
CA GLU A 397 -11.13 0.88 -18.03
C GLU A 397 -9.67 1.32 -18.22
N ILE A 398 -8.80 0.88 -17.31
CA ILE A 398 -7.35 1.19 -17.35
C ILE A 398 -6.49 -0.07 -17.50
N PHE A 399 -7.07 -1.25 -17.30
CA PHE A 399 -6.36 -2.52 -17.39
C PHE A 399 -7.37 -3.61 -17.71
N ASP A 400 -7.04 -4.48 -18.67
CA ASP A 400 -7.75 -5.73 -18.89
C ASP A 400 -6.77 -6.79 -19.41
N ASN A 401 -6.81 -7.98 -18.81
CA ASN A 401 -6.06 -9.16 -19.27
C ASN A 401 -6.98 -10.32 -19.71
N GLY A 402 -8.25 -10.02 -19.99
CA GLY A 402 -9.32 -10.97 -20.31
C GLY A 402 -9.90 -11.69 -19.10
N ARG A 403 -9.26 -11.57 -17.93
CA ARG A 403 -9.69 -12.17 -16.66
C ARG A 403 -10.00 -11.12 -15.61
N ILE A 404 -9.15 -10.12 -15.49
CA ILE A 404 -9.28 -9.05 -14.51
C ILE A 404 -9.30 -7.73 -15.25
N GLN A 405 -10.39 -7.02 -15.08
CA GLN A 405 -10.59 -5.68 -15.60
C GLN A 405 -10.56 -4.70 -14.42
N VAL A 406 -9.74 -3.66 -14.51
CA VAL A 406 -9.70 -2.58 -13.53
C VAL A 406 -10.24 -1.32 -14.19
N GLU A 407 -11.24 -0.72 -13.54
CA GLU A 407 -11.78 0.57 -13.92
C GLU A 407 -11.48 1.60 -12.84
N ALA A 408 -11.16 2.81 -13.28
CA ALA A 408 -10.85 3.94 -12.41
C ALA A 408 -11.80 5.09 -12.67
N GLU A 409 -12.13 5.84 -11.62
CA GLU A 409 -12.86 7.09 -11.76
C GLU A 409 -12.00 8.17 -12.39
N ARG A 410 -12.66 9.18 -12.95
CA ARG A 410 -12.04 10.34 -13.59
C ARG A 410 -11.03 11.06 -12.67
N THR A 411 -11.29 11.08 -11.36
CA THR A 411 -10.39 11.64 -10.34
C THR A 411 -9.04 10.93 -10.24
N CYS A 412 -8.91 9.68 -10.69
CA CYS A 412 -7.64 8.96 -10.74
C CYS A 412 -6.68 9.46 -11.83
N PHE A 413 -7.20 10.18 -12.83
CA PHE A 413 -6.41 10.73 -13.93
C PHE A 413 -6.08 12.21 -13.70
N TYR A 414 -7.09 12.99 -13.31
CA TYR A 414 -6.99 14.45 -13.24
C TYR A 414 -6.95 14.99 -11.80
N GLY A 415 -7.43 14.21 -10.84
CA GLY A 415 -7.45 14.54 -9.42
C GLY A 415 -8.02 15.91 -9.11
N ASP A 416 -7.14 16.82 -8.71
CA ASP A 416 -7.48 18.15 -8.20
C ASP A 416 -7.67 19.18 -9.33
N ASP A 417 -7.23 18.84 -10.53
CA ASP A 417 -7.14 19.75 -11.67
C ASP A 417 -8.35 19.66 -12.61
N GLU A 418 -9.40 18.92 -12.23
CA GLU A 418 -10.61 18.76 -13.05
C GLU A 418 -11.30 20.09 -13.40
N VAL A 419 -11.11 21.15 -12.61
CA VAL A 419 -11.93 22.37 -12.68
C VAL A 419 -11.13 23.63 -13.02
N SER A 420 -9.79 23.59 -13.02
CA SER A 420 -8.97 24.78 -13.28
C SER A 420 -7.52 24.50 -13.72
N GLY A 421 -7.18 24.87 -14.97
CA GLY A 421 -5.82 25.28 -15.33
C GLY A 421 -5.18 24.55 -16.54
N PRO A 422 -4.29 25.23 -17.30
CA PRO A 422 -4.01 24.97 -18.72
C PRO A 422 -2.96 23.90 -19.04
N ASP A 423 -2.29 23.28 -18.05
CA ASP A 423 -1.18 22.37 -18.32
C ASP A 423 -1.53 20.90 -18.01
N GLN A 424 -1.94 20.19 -19.06
CA GLN A 424 -2.31 18.77 -19.02
C GLN A 424 -1.17 17.87 -18.51
N THR A 425 0.08 18.33 -18.57
CA THR A 425 1.25 17.58 -18.12
C THR A 425 1.35 17.49 -16.59
N THR A 426 0.61 18.32 -15.85
CA THR A 426 0.68 18.37 -14.37
C THR A 426 -0.50 17.71 -13.66
N TRP A 427 -1.45 17.16 -14.42
CA TRP A 427 -2.68 16.58 -13.93
C TRP A 427 -2.45 15.36 -13.01
N GLY A 428 -3.19 15.32 -11.90
CA GLY A 428 -3.16 14.19 -10.96
C GLY A 428 -3.78 14.51 -9.60
N PHE A 429 -3.76 13.52 -8.72
CA PHE A 429 -4.31 13.62 -7.36
C PHE A 429 -3.21 13.65 -6.30
N ALA A 430 -3.36 14.55 -5.33
CA ALA A 430 -2.48 14.68 -4.17
C ALA A 430 -3.18 14.26 -2.86
N THR A 431 -2.53 14.51 -1.73
CA THR A 431 -3.07 14.14 -0.41
C THR A 431 -4.31 14.95 -0.05
N GLY A 432 -5.44 14.26 0.20
CA GLY A 432 -6.57 14.80 0.97
C GLY A 432 -7.60 15.63 0.21
N THR A 433 -7.51 15.73 -1.12
CA THR A 433 -8.36 16.60 -1.95
C THR A 433 -9.43 15.80 -2.72
N SER A 434 -9.02 14.89 -3.61
CA SER A 434 -9.95 14.06 -4.42
C SER A 434 -9.60 12.57 -4.31
N PRO A 435 -10.47 11.70 -3.76
CA PRO A 435 -10.18 10.28 -3.66
C PRO A 435 -10.20 9.62 -5.05
N CYS A 436 -9.08 9.03 -5.45
CA CYS A 436 -9.03 8.14 -6.60
C CYS A 436 -9.76 6.83 -6.25
N ARG A 437 -10.90 6.57 -6.89
CA ARG A 437 -11.67 5.34 -6.69
C ARG A 437 -11.46 4.38 -7.85
N MET A 438 -11.31 3.11 -7.50
CA MET A 438 -11.14 2.02 -8.45
C MET A 438 -12.14 0.91 -8.14
N ARG A 439 -12.52 0.15 -9.17
CA ARG A 439 -13.28 -1.09 -9.03
C ARG A 439 -12.66 -2.16 -9.91
N VAL A 440 -12.83 -3.41 -9.49
CA VAL A 440 -12.36 -4.57 -10.25
C VAL A 440 -13.54 -5.41 -10.69
N ASN A 441 -13.55 -5.79 -11.96
CA ASN A 441 -14.42 -6.83 -12.49
C ASN A 441 -13.58 -8.08 -12.75
N LEU A 442 -14.12 -9.25 -12.40
CA LEU A 442 -13.45 -10.54 -12.59
C LEU A 442 -14.26 -11.40 -13.53
N SER A 443 -13.64 -11.83 -14.62
CA SER A 443 -14.08 -12.94 -15.45
C SER A 443 -13.44 -14.22 -14.91
N LEU A 444 -14.26 -15.13 -14.38
CA LEU A 444 -13.79 -16.35 -13.73
C LEU A 444 -13.99 -17.56 -14.65
N GLN A 445 -12.94 -18.36 -14.79
CA GLN A 445 -12.93 -19.60 -15.57
C GLN A 445 -13.07 -20.83 -14.67
N ASP A 446 -13.37 -21.98 -15.29
CA ASP A 446 -13.63 -23.28 -14.64
C ASP A 446 -12.51 -23.78 -13.69
N GLN A 447 -11.31 -23.21 -13.75
CA GLN A 447 -10.19 -23.58 -12.88
C GLN A 447 -10.30 -23.08 -11.43
N TYR A 448 -11.11 -22.06 -11.16
CA TYR A 448 -11.28 -21.50 -9.82
C TYR A 448 -12.53 -22.03 -9.10
N LEU A 449 -13.30 -22.93 -9.72
CA LEU A 449 -14.51 -23.49 -9.12
C LEU A 449 -14.20 -24.24 -7.83
N GLY A 450 -14.77 -23.76 -6.72
CA GLY A 450 -14.63 -24.37 -5.41
C GLY A 450 -13.23 -24.23 -4.82
N LYS A 451 -12.47 -23.20 -5.22
CA LYS A 451 -11.09 -22.96 -4.78
C LYS A 451 -10.87 -21.51 -4.38
N ASP A 452 -9.88 -21.31 -3.51
CA ASP A 452 -9.32 -19.99 -3.25
C ASP A 452 -8.52 -19.51 -4.46
N MET A 453 -8.60 -18.21 -4.75
CA MET A 453 -7.76 -17.57 -5.76
C MET A 453 -6.29 -17.54 -5.30
N VAL A 454 -5.38 -18.02 -6.15
CA VAL A 454 -3.94 -18.10 -5.83
C VAL A 454 -3.26 -16.74 -6.06
N ASP A 455 -2.55 -16.22 -5.05
CA ASP A 455 -2.01 -14.85 -5.06
C ASP A 455 -1.14 -14.50 -6.28
N ASN A 456 -0.29 -15.42 -6.75
CA ASN A 456 0.66 -15.15 -7.83
C ASN A 456 0.02 -15.05 -9.24
N GLU A 457 -1.10 -15.75 -9.47
CA GLU A 457 -1.86 -15.70 -10.74
C GLU A 457 -2.80 -14.49 -10.83
N ASN A 458 -2.90 -13.72 -9.74
CA ASN A 458 -3.88 -12.65 -9.57
C ASN A 458 -3.23 -11.29 -9.23
N LEU A 459 -1.92 -11.18 -9.46
CA LEU A 459 -1.16 -9.96 -9.25
C LEU A 459 -1.27 -9.04 -10.47
N ILE A 460 -1.60 -7.77 -10.23
CA ILE A 460 -1.81 -6.76 -11.27
C ILE A 460 -0.91 -5.57 -10.96
N PRO A 461 0.05 -5.25 -11.85
CA PRO A 461 0.75 -3.98 -11.81
C PRO A 461 -0.09 -2.88 -12.46
N LEU A 462 -0.35 -1.79 -11.75
CA LEU A 462 -0.95 -0.58 -12.29
C LEU A 462 0.07 0.54 -12.26
N LYS A 463 0.42 1.06 -13.45
CA LYS A 463 1.38 2.17 -13.57
C LYS A 463 0.73 3.53 -13.30
N PHE A 464 1.47 4.45 -12.74
CA PHE A 464 1.00 5.82 -12.55
C PHE A 464 2.14 6.80 -12.75
N TYR A 465 1.84 7.97 -13.30
CA TYR A 465 2.77 9.08 -13.36
C TYR A 465 3.07 9.59 -11.95
N ASN A 466 4.35 9.74 -11.66
CA ASN A 466 4.90 10.15 -10.37
C ASN A 466 5.65 11.50 -10.44
N ASN A 467 5.70 12.12 -11.64
CA ASN A 467 6.28 13.45 -11.86
C ASN A 467 5.81 14.05 -13.19
N GLU A 468 4.82 14.94 -13.19
CA GLU A 468 4.44 15.78 -14.36
C GLU A 468 4.50 15.03 -15.74
N ARG A 469 3.99 13.78 -15.79
CA ARG A 469 4.08 12.81 -16.91
C ARG A 469 5.48 12.32 -17.37
N ASN A 470 6.57 12.78 -16.76
CA ASN A 470 7.95 12.40 -17.12
C ASN A 470 8.46 11.12 -16.43
N GLN A 471 7.86 10.74 -15.30
CA GLN A 471 8.21 9.52 -14.57
C GLN A 471 6.96 8.73 -14.24
N PHE A 472 7.06 7.41 -14.25
CA PHE A 472 6.04 6.53 -13.71
C PHE A 472 6.60 5.53 -12.69
N ASP A 473 5.70 5.02 -11.86
CA ASP A 473 5.94 3.94 -10.90
C ASP A 473 4.73 2.99 -10.94
N SER A 474 4.76 1.88 -10.19
CA SER A 474 3.69 0.88 -10.16
C SER A 474 3.16 0.65 -8.75
N ILE A 475 1.83 0.59 -8.64
CA ILE A 475 1.16 -0.02 -7.49
C ILE A 475 0.72 -1.43 -7.88
N TYR A 476 0.90 -2.38 -6.97
CA TYR A 476 0.51 -3.77 -7.20
C TYR A 476 -0.79 -4.07 -6.45
N LEU A 477 -1.78 -4.62 -7.15
CA LEU A 477 -2.99 -5.17 -6.57
C LEU A 477 -2.96 -6.69 -6.66
N VAL A 478 -3.54 -7.38 -5.67
CA VAL A 478 -3.68 -8.84 -5.70
C VAL A 478 -5.12 -9.25 -5.35
N MET A 479 -5.75 -10.05 -6.20
CA MET A 479 -7.12 -10.51 -5.96
C MET A 479 -7.11 -11.73 -5.04
N GLN A 480 -7.84 -11.67 -3.93
CA GLN A 480 -7.94 -12.74 -2.95
C GLN A 480 -9.40 -13.04 -2.61
N GLY A 481 -9.75 -14.32 -2.54
CA GLY A 481 -11.09 -14.73 -2.13
C GLY A 481 -11.44 -16.12 -2.63
N PHE A 482 -12.60 -16.59 -2.20
CA PHE A 482 -13.14 -17.88 -2.57
C PHE A 482 -14.20 -17.74 -3.67
N VAL A 483 -14.15 -18.66 -4.64
CA VAL A 483 -15.13 -18.74 -5.74
C VAL A 483 -16.03 -19.94 -5.52
N GLU A 484 -17.24 -19.68 -5.03
CA GLU A 484 -18.28 -20.68 -4.81
C GLU A 484 -18.98 -21.02 -6.14
N PRO A 485 -18.97 -22.29 -6.56
CA PRO A 485 -19.71 -22.74 -7.74
C PRO A 485 -21.22 -22.76 -7.46
N ASN A 486 -22.02 -22.89 -8.52
CA ASN A 486 -23.47 -23.01 -8.38
C ASN A 486 -23.87 -24.18 -7.45
N LYS A 487 -24.87 -23.95 -6.59
CA LYS A 487 -25.37 -24.94 -5.63
C LYS A 487 -26.32 -25.94 -6.28
N SER A 488 -26.43 -27.09 -5.65
CA SER A 488 -27.51 -28.04 -5.90
C SER A 488 -28.61 -27.83 -4.88
N VAL A 489 -29.85 -28.13 -5.27
CA VAL A 489 -31.02 -27.92 -4.43
C VAL A 489 -31.83 -29.21 -4.31
N GLN A 490 -32.41 -29.41 -3.13
CA GLN A 490 -33.41 -30.44 -2.87
C GLN A 490 -34.70 -29.81 -2.37
N SER A 491 -35.82 -30.23 -2.95
CA SER A 491 -37.16 -29.81 -2.53
C SER A 491 -37.67 -30.60 -1.32
N ASN A 492 -37.23 -31.85 -1.16
CA ASN A 492 -37.58 -32.70 -0.02
C ASN A 492 -36.31 -33.23 0.67
N GLN A 493 -36.04 -32.73 1.86
CA GLN A 493 -34.83 -33.01 2.63
C GLN A 493 -34.96 -34.23 3.55
N ASN A 494 -36.09 -34.93 3.53
CA ASN A 494 -36.30 -36.13 4.33
C ASN A 494 -35.40 -37.28 3.86
N LEU A 495 -34.95 -38.08 4.83
CA LEU A 495 -34.19 -39.31 4.62
C LEU A 495 -35.13 -40.51 4.62
N THR A 496 -34.76 -41.56 3.88
CA THR A 496 -35.49 -42.83 3.80
C THR A 496 -34.55 -44.00 4.03
N ASN A 497 -35.09 -45.20 4.28
CA ASN A 497 -34.31 -46.43 4.46
C ASN A 497 -33.17 -46.29 5.49
N ILE A 498 -33.44 -45.54 6.58
CA ILE A 498 -32.47 -45.32 7.65
C ILE A 498 -32.30 -46.62 8.42
N SER A 499 -31.07 -47.11 8.51
CA SER A 499 -30.70 -48.24 9.34
C SER A 499 -29.45 -47.88 10.14
N VAL A 500 -29.56 -47.96 11.46
CA VAL A 500 -28.46 -47.65 12.38
C VAL A 500 -28.22 -48.88 13.24
N GLY A 501 -27.03 -49.47 13.10
CA GLY A 501 -26.65 -50.69 13.81
C GLY A 501 -25.39 -50.51 14.65
N ALA A 502 -24.90 -51.61 15.20
CA ALA A 502 -23.69 -51.64 16.02
C ALA A 502 -22.43 -51.35 15.19
N GLY A 503 -22.12 -50.06 15.00
CA GLY A 503 -20.99 -49.60 14.17
C GLY A 503 -21.31 -49.49 12.69
N THR A 504 -22.59 -49.57 12.29
CA THR A 504 -23.04 -49.45 10.90
C THR A 504 -24.11 -48.36 10.77
N LEU A 505 -24.13 -47.68 9.63
CA LEU A 505 -25.14 -46.68 9.31
C LEU A 505 -25.42 -46.72 7.81
N SER A 506 -26.69 -46.77 7.43
CA SER A 506 -27.11 -46.52 6.05
C SER A 506 -28.36 -45.65 6.01
N PHE A 507 -28.49 -44.85 4.97
CA PHE A 507 -29.70 -44.11 4.67
C PHE A 507 -29.69 -43.67 3.20
N ASP A 508 -30.88 -43.38 2.69
CA ASP A 508 -31.11 -42.83 1.35
C ASP A 508 -31.64 -41.40 1.47
N TRP A 509 -31.38 -40.61 0.44
CA TRP A 509 -31.95 -39.27 0.28
C TRP A 509 -32.63 -39.15 -1.09
N ASN A 510 -33.48 -38.14 -1.26
CA ASN A 510 -34.00 -37.83 -2.59
C ASN A 510 -32.85 -37.29 -3.47
N PRO A 511 -32.82 -37.57 -4.79
CA PRO A 511 -31.81 -36.98 -5.67
C PRO A 511 -31.77 -35.45 -5.59
N LEU A 512 -30.56 -34.90 -5.58
CA LEU A 512 -30.37 -33.45 -5.73
C LEU A 512 -30.73 -33.02 -7.14
N SER A 513 -31.23 -31.80 -7.27
CA SER A 513 -31.49 -31.14 -8.55
C SER A 513 -30.49 -30.02 -8.80
N GLU A 514 -30.21 -29.76 -10.06
CA GLU A 514 -29.35 -28.66 -10.50
C GLU A 514 -30.10 -27.34 -10.34
N GLN A 515 -29.55 -26.38 -9.58
CA GLN A 515 -30.15 -25.05 -9.50
C GLN A 515 -30.05 -24.32 -10.85
N ASN A 516 -28.93 -24.49 -11.55
CA ASN A 516 -28.72 -23.98 -12.90
C ASN A 516 -28.09 -25.07 -13.79
N PRO A 517 -28.82 -25.61 -14.80
CA PRO A 517 -28.33 -26.69 -15.66
C PRO A 517 -27.09 -26.35 -16.51
N ASN A 518 -26.83 -25.07 -16.78
CA ASN A 518 -25.65 -24.65 -17.58
C ASN A 518 -24.32 -25.04 -16.93
N TRP A 519 -24.34 -25.30 -15.62
CA TRP A 519 -23.18 -25.72 -14.83
C TRP A 519 -22.88 -27.22 -14.90
N GLY A 520 -23.53 -27.93 -15.83
CA GLY A 520 -23.29 -29.33 -16.13
C GLY A 520 -24.07 -30.29 -15.22
N PRO A 521 -24.18 -31.57 -15.61
CA PRO A 521 -25.02 -32.53 -14.92
C PRO A 521 -24.44 -32.96 -13.57
N ILE A 522 -25.32 -33.42 -12.67
CA ILE A 522 -24.93 -34.19 -11.48
C ILE A 522 -24.45 -35.58 -11.93
N THR A 523 -23.20 -35.91 -11.64
CA THR A 523 -22.57 -37.21 -11.97
C THR A 523 -22.43 -38.13 -10.77
N GLY A 524 -22.65 -37.62 -9.56
CA GLY A 524 -22.68 -38.37 -8.31
C GLY A 524 -22.84 -37.45 -7.11
N TYR A 525 -22.48 -37.96 -5.95
CA TYR A 525 -22.57 -37.29 -4.66
C TYR A 525 -21.30 -37.51 -3.86
N ARG A 526 -20.96 -36.52 -3.04
CA ARG A 526 -19.94 -36.64 -2.01
C ARG A 526 -20.57 -36.33 -0.66
N VAL A 527 -20.50 -37.29 0.24
CA VAL A 527 -20.94 -37.16 1.63
C VAL A 527 -19.71 -36.88 2.48
N PHE A 528 -19.66 -35.69 3.07
CA PHE A 528 -18.66 -35.34 4.07
C PHE A 528 -19.21 -35.72 5.45
N TYR A 529 -18.41 -36.42 6.26
CA TYR A 529 -18.86 -36.84 7.58
C TYR A 529 -17.76 -36.82 8.63
N GLY A 530 -18.17 -36.69 9.90
CA GLY A 530 -17.25 -36.64 11.04
C GLY A 530 -17.98 -36.52 12.37
N THR A 531 -17.23 -36.47 13.47
CA THR A 531 -17.77 -36.44 14.84
C THR A 531 -17.87 -35.03 15.43
N ASN A 532 -17.54 -34.01 14.63
CA ASN A 532 -17.60 -32.61 15.00
C ASN A 532 -18.17 -31.77 13.85
N THR A 533 -19.22 -31.02 14.14
CA THR A 533 -19.89 -30.13 13.19
C THR A 533 -18.95 -29.10 12.55
N SER A 534 -17.91 -28.63 13.25
CA SER A 534 -16.96 -27.64 12.73
C SER A 534 -16.12 -28.15 11.56
N LEU A 535 -15.97 -29.47 11.41
CA LEU A 535 -15.26 -30.07 10.27
C LEU A 535 -16.06 -29.97 8.97
N LEU A 536 -17.37 -29.72 9.07
CA LEU A 536 -18.33 -29.76 7.97
C LEU A 536 -18.84 -28.36 7.59
N SER A 537 -18.35 -27.31 8.25
CA SER A 537 -18.73 -25.93 7.96
C SER A 537 -18.13 -25.38 6.65
N ASN A 538 -17.15 -26.08 6.06
CA ASN A 538 -16.56 -25.74 4.77
C ASN A 538 -16.25 -27.01 3.97
N VAL A 539 -17.15 -27.39 3.06
CA VAL A 539 -17.01 -28.58 2.21
C VAL A 539 -15.86 -28.48 1.19
N PHE A 540 -15.34 -27.28 0.94
CA PHE A 540 -14.23 -27.03 0.02
C PHE A 540 -12.86 -27.07 0.69
N ASN A 541 -12.84 -26.98 2.03
CA ASN A 541 -11.64 -27.11 2.84
C ASN A 541 -11.93 -27.93 4.11
N ALA A 542 -12.53 -29.11 3.93
CA ALA A 542 -12.94 -30.01 4.99
C ALA A 542 -11.75 -30.84 5.53
N GLY A 543 -10.63 -30.17 5.85
CA GLY A 543 -9.44 -30.80 6.40
C GLY A 543 -9.76 -31.55 7.69
N GLY A 544 -9.78 -32.89 7.63
CA GLY A 544 -10.11 -33.76 8.76
C GLY A 544 -11.51 -34.40 8.74
N ALA A 545 -12.42 -33.98 7.85
CA ALA A 545 -13.64 -34.73 7.58
C ALA A 545 -13.34 -35.96 6.72
N GLN A 546 -14.09 -37.04 6.94
CA GLN A 546 -14.08 -38.20 6.06
C GLN A 546 -15.02 -37.95 4.88
N THR A 547 -14.74 -38.59 3.74
CA THR A 547 -15.55 -38.46 2.53
C THR A 547 -16.00 -39.82 2.01
N TYR A 548 -17.23 -39.91 1.53
CA TYR A 548 -17.77 -41.05 0.82
C TYR A 548 -18.38 -40.60 -0.51
N ASP A 549 -17.88 -41.16 -1.61
CA ASP A 549 -18.37 -40.85 -2.96
C ASP A 549 -19.31 -41.95 -3.45
N THR A 550 -20.42 -41.56 -4.05
CA THR A 550 -21.43 -42.47 -4.60
C THR A 550 -22.09 -41.88 -5.84
N VAL A 551 -22.59 -42.73 -6.72
CA VAL A 551 -23.37 -42.31 -7.91
C VAL A 551 -24.88 -42.37 -7.67
N THR A 552 -25.31 -43.06 -6.61
CA THR A 552 -26.71 -43.15 -6.17
C THR A 552 -26.93 -42.33 -4.90
N PRO A 553 -28.15 -41.85 -4.63
CA PRO A 553 -28.44 -41.04 -3.45
C PRO A 553 -28.60 -41.90 -2.19
N SER A 554 -27.57 -42.67 -1.86
CA SER A 554 -27.53 -43.68 -0.80
C SER A 554 -26.16 -43.73 -0.12
N LEU A 555 -26.13 -43.88 1.20
CA LEU A 555 -24.91 -44.05 2.00
C LEU A 555 -24.97 -45.38 2.73
N SER A 556 -23.85 -46.08 2.82
CA SER A 556 -23.65 -47.22 3.72
C SER A 556 -22.24 -47.21 4.28
N LEU A 557 -22.13 -47.08 5.59
CA LEU A 557 -20.87 -47.03 6.34
C LEU A 557 -20.81 -48.17 7.36
N SER A 558 -19.59 -48.64 7.59
CA SER A 558 -19.27 -49.65 8.60
C SER A 558 -18.05 -49.21 9.42
N ASN A 559 -17.80 -49.88 10.54
CA ASN A 559 -16.71 -49.59 11.48
C ASN A 559 -16.80 -48.19 12.12
N LEU A 560 -18.02 -47.67 12.31
CA LEU A 560 -18.24 -46.44 13.06
C LEU A 560 -18.09 -46.70 14.57
N VAL A 561 -17.61 -45.70 15.30
CA VAL A 561 -17.40 -45.80 16.74
C VAL A 561 -18.75 -45.76 17.45
N LYS A 562 -19.02 -46.78 18.27
CA LYS A 562 -20.25 -46.86 19.08
C LYS A 562 -20.29 -45.75 20.14
N GLY A 563 -21.49 -45.34 20.54
CA GLY A 563 -21.71 -44.23 21.49
C GLY A 563 -21.25 -42.87 20.95
N THR A 564 -21.12 -42.70 19.64
CA THR A 564 -20.59 -41.46 19.05
C THR A 564 -21.58 -40.84 18.08
N PHE A 565 -21.75 -39.53 18.17
CA PHE A 565 -22.50 -38.75 17.20
C PHE A 565 -21.68 -38.52 15.94
N TYR A 566 -22.29 -38.77 14.80
CA TYR A 566 -21.76 -38.48 13.48
C TYR A 566 -22.66 -37.47 12.78
N TYR A 567 -22.00 -36.55 12.09
CA TYR A 567 -22.60 -35.49 11.32
C TYR A 567 -22.31 -35.72 9.85
N PHE A 568 -23.29 -35.44 8.99
CA PHE A 568 -23.18 -35.65 7.54
C PHE A 568 -23.63 -34.41 6.78
N LYS A 569 -22.81 -34.00 5.81
CA LYS A 569 -23.13 -32.98 4.82
C LYS A 569 -23.09 -33.59 3.43
N ILE A 570 -24.23 -33.59 2.75
CA ILE A 570 -24.40 -34.18 1.42
C ILE A 570 -24.21 -33.08 0.37
N THR A 571 -23.36 -33.35 -0.61
CA THR A 571 -23.08 -32.45 -1.74
C THR A 571 -23.21 -33.21 -3.05
N ALA A 572 -23.53 -32.50 -4.13
CA ALA A 572 -23.50 -33.09 -5.47
C ALA A 572 -22.09 -32.99 -6.07
N LEU A 573 -21.70 -33.99 -6.86
CA LEU A 573 -20.56 -33.90 -7.77
C LEU A 573 -21.11 -33.57 -9.16
N ARG A 574 -20.67 -32.45 -9.73
CA ARG A 574 -21.10 -31.98 -11.05
C ARG A 574 -19.92 -31.88 -11.99
N THR A 575 -20.17 -32.05 -13.29
CA THR A 575 -19.11 -32.01 -14.30
C THR A 575 -19.40 -30.94 -15.35
N THR A 576 -18.50 -29.95 -15.49
CA THR A 576 -18.54 -28.91 -16.54
C THR A 576 -17.17 -28.74 -17.16
N GLY A 577 -17.07 -28.48 -18.47
CA GLY A 577 -15.78 -28.28 -19.15
C GLY A 577 -14.78 -29.43 -18.99
N GLY A 578 -15.26 -30.65 -18.71
CA GLY A 578 -14.43 -31.83 -18.42
C GLY A 578 -13.85 -31.88 -16.99
N LYS A 579 -14.23 -30.96 -16.10
CA LYS A 579 -13.82 -30.91 -14.69
C LYS A 579 -14.98 -31.26 -13.76
N THR A 580 -14.72 -32.12 -12.77
CA THR A 580 -15.66 -32.43 -11.69
C THR A 580 -15.42 -31.52 -10.49
N TYR A 581 -16.48 -30.93 -9.95
CA TYR A 581 -16.44 -30.05 -8.78
C TYR A 581 -17.53 -30.41 -7.77
N VAL A 582 -17.32 -30.00 -6.52
CA VAL A 582 -18.29 -30.13 -5.43
C VAL A 582 -19.30 -28.99 -5.55
N SER A 583 -20.58 -29.33 -5.67
CA SER A 583 -21.69 -28.40 -5.61
C SER A 583 -22.38 -28.57 -4.26
N ASP A 584 -22.19 -27.58 -3.38
CA ASP A 584 -22.83 -27.58 -2.07
C ASP A 584 -24.35 -27.61 -2.21
N SER A 585 -25.04 -28.13 -1.20
CA SER A 585 -26.49 -28.28 -1.21
C SER A 585 -27.18 -27.51 -0.10
N ASN A 586 -28.46 -27.21 -0.33
CA ASN A 586 -29.35 -26.69 0.70
C ASN A 586 -29.75 -27.74 1.75
N MET A 587 -29.27 -29.00 1.66
CA MET A 587 -29.57 -29.99 2.69
C MET A 587 -28.93 -29.57 4.03
N PRO A 588 -29.68 -29.67 5.14
CA PRO A 588 -29.16 -29.40 6.46
C PRO A 588 -28.10 -30.44 6.83
N LEU A 589 -27.36 -30.14 7.89
CA LEU A 589 -26.50 -31.13 8.50
C LEU A 589 -27.37 -32.24 9.10
N ILE A 590 -27.05 -33.48 8.77
CA ILE A 590 -27.75 -34.66 9.30
C ILE A 590 -26.95 -35.17 10.50
N GLU A 591 -27.65 -35.55 11.57
CA GLU A 591 -27.05 -36.07 12.80
C GLU A 591 -27.58 -37.48 13.08
N PHE A 592 -26.67 -38.41 13.41
CA PHE A 592 -26.99 -39.74 13.89
C PHE A 592 -26.08 -40.09 15.07
N VAL A 593 -26.60 -40.82 16.05
CA VAL A 593 -25.76 -41.48 17.06
C VAL A 593 -25.63 -42.96 16.72
N ILE A 594 -24.40 -43.48 16.77
CA ILE A 594 -24.18 -44.92 16.66
C ILE A 594 -24.45 -45.51 18.04
N PRO A 595 -25.41 -46.44 18.20
CA PRO A 595 -25.83 -46.91 19.51
C PRO A 595 -24.67 -47.61 20.24
N PRO A 596 -24.45 -47.33 21.54
CA PRO A 596 -23.58 -48.14 22.38
C PRO A 596 -24.13 -49.57 22.54
N ASP A 597 -23.28 -50.48 23.01
CA ASP A 597 -23.69 -51.86 23.27
C ASP A 597 -24.87 -51.93 24.26
N GLY A 598 -25.82 -52.82 23.99
CA GLY A 598 -27.03 -52.98 24.80
C GLY A 598 -28.17 -52.00 24.49
N THR A 599 -28.02 -51.15 23.46
CA THR A 599 -29.07 -50.22 23.01
C THR A 599 -29.32 -50.33 21.50
N PHE A 600 -30.42 -49.74 21.04
CA PHE A 600 -30.63 -49.39 19.62
C PHE A 600 -31.07 -47.93 19.51
N TYR A 601 -30.84 -47.33 18.35
CA TYR A 601 -31.17 -45.93 18.09
C TYR A 601 -32.37 -45.84 17.16
N ASP A 602 -33.39 -45.10 17.58
CA ASP A 602 -34.52 -44.74 16.74
C ASP A 602 -34.31 -43.33 16.13
N PRO A 603 -34.08 -43.26 14.81
CA PRO A 603 -33.85 -41.99 14.13
C PRO A 603 -35.11 -41.11 14.02
N ILE A 604 -36.31 -41.65 14.19
CA ILE A 604 -37.56 -40.89 14.05
C ILE A 604 -37.83 -40.08 15.32
N ASN A 605 -37.77 -40.73 16.49
CA ASN A 605 -37.98 -40.05 17.77
C ASN A 605 -36.69 -39.46 18.36
N HIS A 606 -35.54 -39.63 17.69
CA HIS A 606 -34.22 -39.26 18.21
C HIS A 606 -33.98 -39.87 19.60
N ALA A 607 -34.23 -41.16 19.73
CA ALA A 607 -34.23 -41.88 21.00
C ALA A 607 -33.18 -42.99 21.01
N LEU A 608 -32.45 -43.12 22.12
CA LEU A 608 -31.61 -44.29 22.37
C LEU A 608 -32.31 -45.21 23.37
N ILE A 609 -32.69 -46.41 22.95
CA ILE A 609 -33.56 -47.30 23.72
C ILE A 609 -32.76 -48.52 24.16
N ASP A 610 -32.87 -48.90 25.43
CA ASP A 610 -32.23 -50.11 25.96
C ASP A 610 -32.86 -51.36 25.34
N ARG A 611 -32.02 -52.34 24.95
CA ARG A 611 -32.47 -53.66 24.48
C ARG A 611 -32.89 -54.56 25.64
N GLY A 612 -32.20 -54.44 26.77
CA GLY A 612 -32.35 -55.29 27.95
C GLY A 612 -33.12 -54.63 29.09
N LEU A 613 -33.72 -55.46 29.94
CA LEU A 613 -34.41 -55.03 31.16
C LEU A 613 -33.42 -54.63 32.25
N GLN A 614 -33.76 -53.59 33.03
CA GLN A 614 -33.00 -53.17 34.21
C GLN A 614 -33.62 -53.75 35.48
N PRO A 615 -33.00 -54.76 36.13
CA PRO A 615 -33.59 -55.41 37.30
C PRO A 615 -33.56 -54.51 38.54
N GLY A 616 -34.58 -54.59 39.41
CA GLY A 616 -34.50 -54.11 40.80
C GLY A 616 -35.41 -52.95 41.22
N SER A 617 -36.52 -52.66 40.52
CA SER A 617 -37.44 -51.56 40.88
C SER A 617 -38.80 -52.04 41.32
N VAL A 618 -39.29 -51.80 42.55
CA VAL A 618 -40.62 -52.30 42.99
C VAL A 618 -41.77 -51.28 42.88
N THR A 619 -41.49 -49.99 42.60
CA THR A 619 -42.49 -48.94 42.36
C THR A 619 -42.12 -48.06 41.17
N LYS A 620 -43.09 -47.31 40.61
CA LYS A 620 -42.86 -46.32 39.53
C LYS A 620 -41.78 -45.29 39.88
N ALA A 621 -41.81 -44.75 41.10
CA ALA A 621 -40.81 -43.78 41.56
C ALA A 621 -39.40 -44.39 41.64
N GLN A 622 -39.29 -45.67 42.04
CA GLN A 622 -38.03 -46.40 42.04
C GLN A 622 -37.57 -46.75 40.63
N ALA A 623 -38.48 -47.07 39.70
CA ALA A 623 -38.16 -47.32 38.30
C ALA A 623 -37.65 -46.05 37.60
N ILE A 624 -38.28 -44.90 37.86
CA ILE A 624 -37.79 -43.59 37.43
C ILE A 624 -36.40 -43.33 38.00
N ALA A 625 -36.23 -43.47 39.32
CA ALA A 625 -34.94 -43.24 39.97
C ALA A 625 -33.84 -44.22 39.49
N LEU A 626 -34.21 -45.47 39.17
CA LEU A 626 -33.30 -46.46 38.59
C LEU A 626 -32.84 -46.01 37.21
N CYS A 627 -33.77 -45.70 36.30
CA CYS A 627 -33.41 -45.18 34.97
C CYS A 627 -32.57 -43.89 35.06
N ASP A 628 -32.96 -42.96 35.93
CA ASP A 628 -32.23 -41.69 36.14
C ASP A 628 -30.79 -41.90 36.65
N SER A 629 -30.55 -42.99 37.39
CA SER A 629 -29.22 -43.35 37.90
C SER A 629 -28.32 -43.96 36.83
N LEU A 630 -28.91 -44.51 35.77
CA LEU A 630 -28.21 -45.08 34.63
C LEU A 630 -27.85 -43.97 33.65
N ASN A 631 -26.72 -44.14 32.98
CA ASN A 631 -26.27 -43.26 31.91
C ASN A 631 -25.56 -44.07 30.82
N HIS A 632 -25.42 -43.46 29.66
CA HIS A 632 -24.47 -43.90 28.64
C HIS A 632 -23.47 -42.78 28.42
N GLN A 633 -22.19 -43.15 28.30
CA GLN A 633 -21.17 -42.21 27.87
C GLN A 633 -21.29 -42.04 26.35
N LEU A 634 -21.74 -40.87 25.90
CA LEU A 634 -21.81 -40.53 24.48
C LEU A 634 -20.78 -39.46 24.13
N SER A 635 -20.27 -39.47 22.90
CA SER A 635 -19.37 -38.44 22.38
C SER A 635 -20.08 -37.58 21.34
N ARG A 636 -20.27 -36.28 21.64
CA ARG A 636 -20.90 -35.29 20.76
C ARG A 636 -20.00 -34.07 20.59
N ASN A 637 -19.71 -33.69 19.35
CA ASN A 637 -18.80 -32.57 19.02
C ASN A 637 -17.43 -32.64 19.73
N GLY A 638 -16.88 -33.84 19.88
CA GLY A 638 -15.60 -34.08 20.58
C GLY A 638 -15.67 -33.99 22.11
N ALA A 639 -16.83 -33.70 22.69
CA ALA A 639 -17.06 -33.71 24.13
C ALA A 639 -17.77 -35.00 24.56
N THR A 640 -17.42 -35.49 25.75
CA THR A 640 -18.17 -36.55 26.41
C THR A 640 -19.39 -35.97 27.12
N ILE A 641 -20.56 -36.54 26.85
CA ILE A 641 -21.81 -36.28 27.56
C ILE A 641 -22.30 -37.58 28.22
N ASN A 642 -22.97 -37.44 29.37
CA ASN A 642 -23.55 -38.56 30.12
C ASN A 642 -25.04 -38.32 30.34
N PRO A 643 -25.86 -38.41 29.29
CA PRO A 643 -27.28 -38.21 29.45
C PRO A 643 -27.91 -39.24 30.38
N ARG A 644 -28.87 -38.76 31.17
CA ARG A 644 -29.67 -39.59 32.07
C ARG A 644 -30.67 -40.37 31.24
N ARG A 645 -30.96 -41.60 31.66
CA ARG A 645 -32.04 -42.37 31.07
C ARG A 645 -33.35 -42.02 31.74
N GLU A 646 -34.41 -42.06 30.97
CA GLU A 646 -35.78 -41.95 31.43
C GLU A 646 -36.47 -43.31 31.38
N LEU A 647 -37.49 -43.46 32.21
CA LEU A 647 -38.43 -44.57 32.09
C LEU A 647 -39.22 -44.42 30.78
N ILE A 648 -39.40 -45.52 30.04
CA ILE A 648 -40.12 -45.50 28.74
C ILE A 648 -41.53 -44.93 28.86
N ASP A 649 -41.99 -44.30 27.78
CA ASP A 649 -43.35 -43.79 27.62
C ASP A 649 -44.11 -44.50 26.49
N SER A 650 -45.29 -43.98 26.12
CA SER A 650 -46.18 -44.59 25.11
C SER A 650 -45.62 -44.55 23.71
N ASN A 651 -44.82 -43.52 23.42
CA ASN A 651 -44.23 -43.32 22.11
C ASN A 651 -43.08 -44.31 21.92
N ILE A 652 -42.22 -44.43 22.93
CA ILE A 652 -41.11 -45.39 22.93
C ILE A 652 -41.61 -46.83 22.99
N TRP A 653 -42.72 -47.09 23.70
CA TRP A 653 -43.36 -48.40 23.66
C TRP A 653 -43.82 -48.76 22.25
N ALA A 654 -44.48 -47.85 21.53
CA ALA A 654 -44.91 -48.10 20.16
C ALA A 654 -43.72 -48.40 19.21
N VAL A 655 -42.56 -47.78 19.45
CA VAL A 655 -41.33 -48.08 18.70
C VAL A 655 -40.84 -49.51 18.97
N LEU A 656 -40.84 -49.93 20.24
CA LEU A 656 -40.48 -51.30 20.64
C LEU A 656 -41.47 -52.35 20.12
N ASP A 657 -42.76 -52.00 20.11
CA ASP A 657 -43.82 -52.88 19.63
C ASP A 657 -43.67 -53.15 18.12
N ALA A 658 -43.37 -52.10 17.36
CA ALA A 658 -43.13 -52.18 15.93
C ALA A 658 -41.80 -52.89 15.55
N ASN A 659 -40.84 -52.99 16.47
CA ASN A 659 -39.49 -53.53 16.21
C ASN A 659 -39.09 -54.61 17.24
N PRO A 660 -39.79 -55.77 17.27
CA PRO A 660 -39.56 -56.81 18.27
C PRO A 660 -38.14 -57.39 18.25
N ASP A 661 -37.51 -57.47 17.07
CA ASP A 661 -36.17 -58.03 16.90
C ASP A 661 -35.05 -57.14 17.44
N GLU A 662 -35.32 -55.85 17.69
CA GLU A 662 -34.34 -54.91 18.23
C GLU A 662 -34.27 -54.94 19.76
N SER A 663 -35.15 -55.72 20.39
CA SER A 663 -35.37 -55.73 21.83
C SER A 663 -35.30 -57.16 22.37
N ASP A 664 -34.59 -57.36 23.48
CA ASP A 664 -34.55 -58.65 24.18
C ASP A 664 -35.80 -58.86 25.07
N TYR A 665 -36.79 -57.97 24.97
CA TYR A 665 -38.02 -58.06 25.74
C TYR A 665 -38.91 -59.21 25.23
N PRO A 666 -39.42 -60.09 26.11
CA PRO A 666 -40.37 -61.13 25.71
C PRO A 666 -41.73 -60.49 25.38
N HIS A 667 -41.92 -60.21 24.09
CA HIS A 667 -43.06 -59.51 23.51
C HIS A 667 -44.42 -60.17 23.80
N ALA A 668 -44.47 -61.51 23.85
CA ALA A 668 -45.70 -62.27 24.06
C ALA A 668 -46.08 -62.53 25.53
N ALA A 669 -45.24 -62.11 26.50
CA ALA A 669 -45.43 -62.45 27.93
C ALA A 669 -45.42 -61.24 28.87
N THR A 670 -44.95 -60.07 28.42
CA THR A 670 -44.87 -58.86 29.27
C THR A 670 -46.07 -57.94 29.06
N ALA A 671 -47.17 -58.23 29.76
CA ALA A 671 -48.30 -57.30 29.85
C ALA A 671 -47.83 -55.97 30.50
N LEU A 672 -48.10 -54.83 29.85
CA LEU A 672 -47.96 -53.51 30.48
C LEU A 672 -48.93 -53.41 31.67
N HIS A 673 -48.43 -53.23 32.88
CA HIS A 673 -49.29 -52.95 34.03
C HIS A 673 -48.60 -52.01 35.01
N TRP A 674 -49.41 -51.24 35.73
CA TRP A 674 -48.95 -50.44 36.85
C TRP A 674 -48.73 -51.38 38.05
N MET A 675 -47.58 -51.32 38.73
CA MET A 675 -47.42 -51.92 40.06
C MET A 675 -47.26 -50.87 41.17
N ALA A 676 -48.35 -50.66 41.90
CA ALA A 676 -48.35 -49.98 43.20
C ALA A 676 -47.89 -48.50 43.16
N ASP A 677 -48.58 -47.68 42.38
CA ASP A 677 -48.75 -46.28 42.80
C ASP A 677 -49.68 -46.24 44.02
N SER A 678 -49.54 -45.23 44.88
CA SER A 678 -50.46 -45.06 46.01
C SER A 678 -51.89 -45.00 45.48
N PRO A 679 -52.83 -45.78 46.03
CA PRO A 679 -54.20 -45.79 45.52
C PRO A 679 -54.76 -44.36 45.53
N ILE A 680 -55.22 -43.88 44.37
CA ILE A 680 -55.80 -42.53 44.21
C ILE A 680 -57.31 -42.62 44.29
N SER A 681 -57.99 -41.63 44.89
CA SER A 681 -59.45 -41.65 45.00
C SER A 681 -60.13 -41.70 43.63
N ILE A 682 -61.25 -42.41 43.53
CA ILE A 682 -62.02 -42.56 42.28
C ILE A 682 -62.77 -41.25 41.94
N ALA A 683 -63.20 -40.51 42.96
CA ALA A 683 -64.07 -39.35 42.83
C ALA A 683 -63.62 -38.23 41.85
N PRO A 684 -62.32 -37.88 41.72
CA PRO A 684 -61.88 -36.83 40.81
C PRO A 684 -61.99 -37.20 39.32
N TYR A 685 -62.04 -38.48 39.00
CA TYR A 685 -62.01 -39.01 37.63
C TYR A 685 -63.39 -39.40 37.10
N PHE A 686 -64.36 -39.62 38.00
CA PHE A 686 -65.72 -40.02 37.63
C PHE A 686 -66.74 -38.99 38.17
N PRO A 687 -67.14 -37.99 37.36
CA PRO A 687 -68.07 -36.96 37.79
C PRO A 687 -69.41 -37.55 38.25
N GLY A 688 -69.76 -37.35 39.52
CA GLY A 688 -70.98 -37.90 40.12
C GLY A 688 -70.78 -39.20 40.90
N TYR A 689 -69.57 -39.77 40.89
CA TYR A 689 -69.18 -40.91 41.70
C TYR A 689 -69.60 -40.77 43.16
N GLN A 690 -70.26 -41.81 43.69
CA GLN A 690 -70.50 -41.99 45.10
C GLN A 690 -69.61 -43.11 45.62
N CYS A 691 -69.09 -42.97 46.85
CA CYS A 691 -68.18 -43.99 47.42
C CYS A 691 -68.82 -45.39 47.53
N THR A 692 -70.14 -45.54 47.35
CA THR A 692 -70.87 -46.81 47.34
C THR A 692 -70.92 -47.48 45.97
N ASP A 693 -70.53 -46.78 44.90
CA ASP A 693 -70.57 -47.33 43.54
C ASP A 693 -69.52 -48.41 43.41
N THR A 694 -69.92 -49.65 43.09
CA THR A 694 -68.99 -50.78 42.94
C THR A 694 -68.33 -50.84 41.57
N SER A 695 -68.81 -50.06 40.61
CA SER A 695 -68.24 -49.96 39.26
C SER A 695 -68.75 -48.71 38.56
N GLY A 696 -67.99 -48.18 37.61
CA GLY A 696 -68.41 -47.06 36.78
C GLY A 696 -67.66 -47.04 35.46
N LEU A 697 -68.27 -46.38 34.48
CA LEU A 697 -67.73 -46.18 33.14
C LEU A 697 -67.91 -44.71 32.79
N ASP A 698 -66.81 -44.04 32.44
CA ASP A 698 -66.84 -42.75 31.78
C ASP A 698 -66.73 -43.00 30.26
N LEU A 699 -67.79 -42.64 29.53
CA LEU A 699 -67.88 -42.86 28.09
C LEU A 699 -67.10 -41.82 27.30
N ASP A 700 -66.81 -40.66 27.89
CA ASP A 700 -66.10 -39.57 27.21
C ASP A 700 -64.59 -39.81 27.23
N ASP A 701 -64.06 -40.37 28.32
CA ASP A 701 -62.62 -40.65 28.50
C ASP A 701 -62.25 -42.15 28.42
N SER A 702 -63.23 -43.04 28.16
CA SER A 702 -63.04 -44.50 28.08
C SER A 702 -62.45 -45.13 29.35
N GLU A 703 -62.70 -44.51 30.49
CA GLU A 703 -62.20 -44.96 31.80
C GLU A 703 -63.22 -45.88 32.48
N ILE A 704 -62.75 -46.96 33.12
CA ILE A 704 -63.58 -47.90 33.89
C ILE A 704 -62.98 -48.06 35.27
N PHE A 705 -63.83 -48.13 36.29
CA PHE A 705 -63.44 -48.63 37.60
C PHE A 705 -64.35 -49.78 38.06
N GLU A 706 -63.78 -50.69 38.86
CA GLU A 706 -64.50 -51.73 39.59
C GLU A 706 -63.89 -51.83 40.99
N LYS A 707 -64.74 -51.87 42.01
CA LYS A 707 -64.37 -51.95 43.42
C LYS A 707 -64.73 -53.33 43.96
N SER A 708 -63.82 -53.87 44.79
CA SER A 708 -64.03 -55.13 45.50
C SER A 708 -64.89 -54.99 46.77
N CYS A 709 -65.29 -53.77 47.12
CA CYS A 709 -66.13 -53.43 48.26
C CYS A 709 -67.27 -52.50 47.84
N ASP A 710 -68.39 -52.60 48.56
CA ASP A 710 -69.62 -51.81 48.40
C ASP A 710 -69.69 -50.61 49.36
N ASP A 711 -68.59 -50.29 50.04
CA ASP A 711 -68.46 -49.17 50.97
C ASP A 711 -67.28 -48.26 50.60
N CYS A 712 -67.06 -47.16 51.35
CA CYS A 712 -65.95 -46.25 51.07
C CYS A 712 -64.56 -46.85 51.42
N THR A 713 -64.43 -48.11 51.87
CA THR A 713 -63.15 -48.64 52.39
C THR A 713 -62.12 -48.98 51.31
N CYS A 714 -62.57 -49.13 50.06
CA CYS A 714 -61.72 -49.36 48.88
C CYS A 714 -61.99 -48.33 47.77
N ASP A 715 -62.29 -47.08 48.15
CA ASP A 715 -62.54 -45.94 47.25
C ASP A 715 -61.25 -45.39 46.62
N THR A 716 -60.51 -46.28 45.96
CA THR A 716 -59.23 -45.94 45.34
C THR A 716 -58.95 -46.77 44.09
N LEU A 717 -58.59 -46.11 42.99
CA LEU A 717 -58.07 -46.73 41.78
C LEU A 717 -56.73 -47.37 42.07
N SER A 718 -56.64 -48.68 41.89
CA SER A 718 -55.41 -49.46 42.15
C SER A 718 -54.87 -50.17 40.90
N LEU A 719 -55.57 -50.12 39.76
CA LEU A 719 -55.21 -50.91 38.58
C LEU A 719 -55.85 -50.37 37.30
N ILE A 720 -55.04 -49.94 36.32
CA ILE A 720 -55.46 -49.89 34.90
C ILE A 720 -54.95 -51.19 34.27
N ARG A 721 -55.85 -52.11 33.90
CA ARG A 721 -55.55 -53.23 32.99
C ARG A 721 -55.82 -52.74 31.57
N GLY A 722 -54.78 -52.34 30.85
CA GLY A 722 -54.87 -52.25 29.40
C GLY A 722 -54.82 -53.66 28.84
N SER A 723 -55.90 -54.12 28.19
CA SER A 723 -55.84 -55.28 27.32
C SER A 723 -55.06 -54.96 26.04
N ASP A 724 -54.47 -55.98 25.43
CA ASP A 724 -53.86 -55.90 24.11
C ASP A 724 -54.80 -55.18 23.12
N GLY A 725 -54.43 -53.96 22.71
CA GLY A 725 -55.05 -53.28 21.57
C GLY A 725 -55.78 -51.95 21.79
N ASP A 726 -55.93 -51.43 23.02
CA ASP A 726 -56.62 -50.14 23.25
C ASP A 726 -55.69 -48.95 23.53
N SER A 727 -56.16 -47.76 23.14
CA SER A 727 -55.40 -46.50 23.09
C SER A 727 -54.90 -46.07 24.47
N LEU A 728 -53.58 -46.09 24.64
CA LEU A 728 -52.90 -45.60 25.84
C LEU A 728 -52.85 -44.07 25.85
N PRO A 729 -53.01 -43.39 27.01
CA PRO A 729 -52.85 -41.95 27.09
C PRO A 729 -51.42 -41.52 26.72
N VAL A 730 -51.30 -40.49 25.88
CA VAL A 730 -50.04 -39.99 25.34
C VAL A 730 -49.09 -39.57 26.49
N ASN A 731 -47.81 -39.97 26.39
CA ASN A 731 -46.72 -39.68 27.35
C ASN A 731 -46.85 -40.37 28.72
N THR A 732 -47.69 -41.40 28.85
CA THR A 732 -47.75 -42.20 30.09
C THR A 732 -46.46 -43.00 30.26
N LYS A 733 -45.82 -42.92 31.44
CA LYS A 733 -44.59 -43.69 31.76
C LYS A 733 -44.92 -45.11 32.24
N TYR A 734 -44.18 -46.12 31.74
CA TYR A 734 -44.43 -47.55 32.02
C TYR A 734 -43.24 -48.31 32.63
N TYR A 735 -43.55 -49.39 33.35
CA TYR A 735 -42.60 -50.41 33.80
C TYR A 735 -43.31 -51.77 33.76
N THR A 736 -42.57 -52.88 33.68
CA THR A 736 -43.13 -54.21 33.40
C THR A 736 -42.79 -55.22 34.49
N ASP A 737 -43.74 -56.07 34.90
CA ASP A 737 -43.43 -57.38 35.52
C ASP A 737 -42.74 -58.25 34.48
N GLY A 738 -41.46 -58.53 34.72
CA GLY A 738 -40.74 -59.55 33.97
C GLY A 738 -41.15 -60.90 34.55
N ASP A 739 -41.92 -61.67 33.79
CA ASP A 739 -42.30 -63.07 34.02
C ASP A 739 -41.73 -63.70 35.31
N ALA A 740 -42.54 -63.76 36.37
CA ALA A 740 -42.33 -64.59 37.56
C ALA A 740 -40.98 -64.48 38.32
N LEU A 741 -40.04 -63.61 37.93
CA LEU A 741 -38.71 -63.47 38.52
C LEU A 741 -38.22 -62.01 38.42
N ALA A 742 -38.60 -61.21 39.42
CA ALA A 742 -38.10 -59.87 39.74
C ALA A 742 -38.55 -58.68 38.84
N VAL A 743 -39.02 -57.63 39.52
CA VAL A 743 -39.50 -56.40 38.90
C VAL A 743 -38.39 -55.63 38.20
N SER A 744 -38.65 -55.17 36.98
CA SER A 744 -37.64 -54.55 36.10
C SER A 744 -38.15 -53.25 35.44
N ALA A 745 -37.24 -52.30 35.21
CA ALA A 745 -37.50 -51.06 34.49
C ALA A 745 -37.00 -51.14 33.03
N ARG A 746 -37.68 -50.44 32.14
CA ARG A 746 -37.26 -50.22 30.75
C ARG A 746 -36.86 -48.77 30.61
N CYS A 747 -35.63 -48.51 30.17
CA CYS A 747 -35.08 -47.17 30.13
C CYS A 747 -34.72 -46.76 28.70
N TRP A 748 -34.74 -45.46 28.44
CA TRP A 748 -34.35 -44.87 27.16
C TRP A 748 -33.73 -43.49 27.39
N ILE A 749 -33.15 -42.87 26.37
CA ILE A 749 -32.58 -41.53 26.43
C ILE A 749 -33.23 -40.68 25.34
N ASP A 750 -33.84 -39.57 25.72
CA ASP A 750 -34.28 -38.53 24.80
C ASP A 750 -33.09 -37.69 24.35
N LEU A 751 -32.79 -37.70 23.05
CA LEU A 751 -31.68 -36.92 22.49
C LEU A 751 -32.12 -35.54 21.97
N ASN A 752 -33.41 -35.21 21.98
CA ASN A 752 -33.90 -33.91 21.54
C ASN A 752 -33.57 -32.76 22.52
N GLY A 753 -33.38 -33.09 23.80
CA GLY A 753 -33.12 -32.13 24.89
C GLY A 753 -31.66 -31.96 25.29
N ILE A 754 -30.73 -32.62 24.60
CA ILE A 754 -29.28 -32.62 24.85
C ILE A 754 -28.58 -31.97 23.66
#